data_AF-A0AA36BAP5-F1
#
_entry.id   AF-A0AA36BAP5-F1
#
_cell.length_a   1.000
_cell.length_b   1.000
_cell.length_c   1.000
_cell.angle_alpha   90.00
_cell.angle_beta   90.00
_cell.angle_gamma   90.00
#
_symmetry.space_group_name_H-M   'P 1'
#
loop_
_entity.id
_entity.type
_entity.pdbx_description
1 polymer ?
#
loop_
_entity_poly.entity_id
_entity_poly.type
_entity_poly.pdbx_seq_one_letter_code
_entity_poly.pdbx_strand_id
1 'polypeptide(L)'
;MAGVETAVRQIELKWPNVPEQLIKGNKFLKWEEGSSSTTEILLRVDPKGYFLYWKIEGKEDVEILDLAYLRDTRTGKYAKISKEKKVKEAGTNYGSSNIPLADKSFTVCHGYDYIDLEWLHFIAENSDVAKKWTEEVFKYAYNLLSLNKNQLGEWEKLYFSIQKCLSKDKDDRGRISKALEGCGWPSGKNDSIDIKKFDFDTFFKFYLSLLSRSEIDGIFKELSQNKGNINTEMFRDFLNEMQRHPSLHKTLFPLYTDAQCLSLIAEYESAVNKKGKSQLTKEGLLYFLMCEENNLTPMHRLDLGANMKLPLAAYYINSSHNTYLTGHQLTGKSSVEIYRQVLLTGCRCLELDCWDGKDGEPIITHGFTMCTEVAFRDVVEAIAESAFKVSEYPVILSFENHCSVKQQQLLAKYCCEAFGELLLQKSLDSFPLKPGIQLPSPHDLKKKILIKNKKVHKGGDDDDMAGLTDEEKKKIEKEKKDAGTAAKEAEAAEEMSALVNYIQPVHFTTFDNATKKNRSYEMSSMVETQALNLLKEAPEDFVDYNKRQLTRIYPKGTRVDSSNYVPQIYWNAGCQLVALNFQCFDLAMCVNLGVFEYNGCSGYIVKPEFMRKLDKRFDPFTESTVDGVVAGTVEIKIISAQFLSDKKISSYVEVEMYGLPTDTVRKKFKTKPVVNNGMDPYYNEEAFVFKKKTRIFGENTSNHVSTEEWI
;
A
#
# COMPACT_ATOMS: atom_id res chain seq x y z
N MET A 1 -27.72 -10.44 17.94
CA MET A 1 -27.34 -11.61 17.12
C MET A 1 -27.33 -11.24 15.63
N ALA A 2 -26.47 -10.29 15.24
CA ALA A 2 -26.18 -9.95 13.85
C ALA A 2 -24.65 -9.81 13.78
N GLY A 3 -23.96 -10.93 13.55
CA GLY A 3 -22.50 -11.00 13.68
C GLY A 3 -21.85 -12.15 12.92
N VAL A 4 -22.57 -12.77 11.98
CA VAL A 4 -22.04 -13.89 11.19
C VAL A 4 -22.49 -13.70 9.73
N GLU A 5 -22.03 -12.64 9.10
CA GLU A 5 -22.11 -12.47 7.64
C GLU A 5 -20.72 -12.51 6.97
N THR A 6 -19.71 -12.97 7.69
CA THR A 6 -18.45 -13.46 7.12
C THR A 6 -18.48 -14.98 7.08
N ALA A 7 -19.47 -15.52 6.35
CA ALA A 7 -19.25 -16.83 5.72
C ALA A 7 -17.96 -16.71 4.91
N VAL A 8 -17.07 -17.69 4.98
CA VAL A 8 -15.82 -17.69 4.21
C VAL A 8 -16.17 -17.56 2.74
N ARG A 9 -16.09 -16.34 2.23
CA ARG A 9 -16.30 -16.02 0.83
C ARG A 9 -15.18 -16.72 0.08
N GLN A 10 -15.53 -17.32 -1.05
CA GLN A 10 -14.53 -17.84 -1.97
C GLN A 10 -13.58 -16.69 -2.35
N ILE A 11 -12.28 -16.87 -2.09
CA ILE A 11 -11.26 -15.89 -2.41
C ILE A 11 -11.26 -15.65 -3.92
N GLU A 12 -11.30 -14.38 -4.34
CA GLU A 12 -11.37 -14.00 -5.76
C GLU A 12 -9.99 -13.78 -6.39
N LEU A 13 -8.95 -13.59 -5.57
CA LEU A 13 -7.56 -13.46 -6.01
C LEU A 13 -7.10 -14.67 -6.82
N LYS A 14 -6.37 -14.41 -7.91
CA LYS A 14 -5.80 -15.44 -8.80
C LYS A 14 -4.37 -15.10 -9.15
N TRP A 15 -3.55 -16.12 -9.33
CA TRP A 15 -2.17 -15.95 -9.81
C TRP A 15 -2.16 -15.37 -11.23
N PRO A 16 -1.08 -14.67 -11.62
CA PRO A 16 -0.90 -14.24 -13.00
C PRO A 16 -1.07 -15.40 -13.99
N ASN A 17 -1.80 -15.15 -15.08
CA ASN A 17 -1.98 -16.11 -16.16
C ASN A 17 -1.53 -15.46 -17.47
N VAL A 18 -0.27 -15.68 -17.85
CA VAL A 18 0.34 -14.98 -18.97
C VAL A 18 -0.09 -15.62 -20.29
N PRO A 19 -0.74 -14.89 -21.22
CA PRO A 19 -1.12 -15.43 -22.50
C PRO A 19 0.10 -15.86 -23.33
N GLU A 20 -0.04 -16.95 -24.08
CA GLU A 20 1.00 -17.50 -24.96
C GLU A 20 1.60 -16.45 -25.92
N GLN A 21 0.79 -15.46 -26.34
CA GLN A 21 1.24 -14.34 -27.15
C GLN A 21 2.33 -13.51 -26.45
N LEU A 22 2.20 -13.20 -25.15
CA LEU A 22 3.18 -12.40 -24.41
C LEU A 22 4.44 -13.23 -24.09
N ILE A 23 4.28 -14.55 -23.90
CA ILE A 23 5.39 -15.49 -23.71
C ILE A 23 6.22 -15.61 -24.98
N LYS A 24 5.58 -15.77 -26.15
CA LYS A 24 6.27 -15.77 -27.46
C LYS A 24 6.85 -14.39 -27.79
N GLY A 25 6.14 -13.34 -27.41
CA GLY A 25 6.53 -11.95 -27.58
C GLY A 25 5.89 -11.28 -28.79
N ASN A 26 5.95 -9.95 -28.77
CA ASN A 26 5.57 -9.09 -29.90
C ASN A 26 6.74 -8.17 -30.25
N LYS A 27 6.80 -7.74 -31.51
CA LYS A 27 7.79 -6.79 -31.96
C LYS A 27 7.40 -5.36 -31.58
N PHE A 28 8.38 -4.57 -31.16
CA PHE A 28 8.22 -3.16 -30.84
C PHE A 28 9.43 -2.36 -31.32
N LEU A 29 9.23 -1.08 -31.64
CA LEU A 29 10.33 -0.12 -31.64
C LEU A 29 10.51 0.46 -30.24
N LYS A 30 11.67 0.26 -29.62
CA LYS A 30 12.10 0.97 -28.42
C LYS A 30 12.74 2.30 -28.78
N TRP A 31 12.46 3.34 -28.01
CA TRP A 31 13.12 4.64 -28.12
C TRP A 31 13.35 5.26 -26.73
N GLU A 32 14.19 6.29 -26.66
CA GLU A 32 14.59 6.98 -25.43
C GLU A 32 14.43 8.49 -25.57
N GLU A 33 14.02 9.18 -24.49
CA GLU A 33 13.90 10.64 -24.52
C GLU A 33 15.26 11.30 -24.79
N GLY A 34 15.28 12.28 -25.70
CA GLY A 34 16.52 12.94 -26.12
C GLY A 34 17.31 12.19 -27.20
N SER A 35 16.92 10.97 -27.58
CA SER A 35 17.52 10.23 -28.69
C SER A 35 16.68 10.27 -29.96
N SER A 36 17.34 10.47 -31.10
CA SER A 36 16.73 10.40 -32.44
C SER A 36 16.69 8.97 -33.03
N SER A 37 17.22 7.97 -32.33
CA SER A 37 17.28 6.58 -32.80
C SER A 37 16.14 5.72 -32.24
N THR A 38 15.81 4.66 -32.97
CA THR A 38 14.89 3.60 -32.54
C THR A 38 15.54 2.25 -32.72
N THR A 39 15.19 1.28 -31.90
CA THR A 39 15.69 -0.10 -31.99
C THR A 39 14.51 -1.07 -32.03
N GLU A 40 14.42 -1.91 -33.06
CA GLU A 40 13.44 -3.00 -33.07
C GLU A 40 13.85 -4.07 -32.06
N ILE A 41 12.91 -4.48 -31.22
CA ILE A 41 13.09 -5.50 -30.20
C ILE A 41 11.93 -6.51 -30.24
N LEU A 42 12.20 -7.73 -29.76
CA LEU A 42 11.16 -8.68 -29.40
C LEU A 42 10.94 -8.61 -27.89
N LEU A 43 9.84 -7.98 -27.46
CA LEU A 43 9.49 -7.85 -26.05
C LEU A 43 8.71 -9.09 -25.60
N ARG A 44 9.05 -9.61 -24.42
CA ARG A 44 8.50 -10.86 -23.87
C ARG A 44 8.18 -10.72 -22.39
N VAL A 45 7.27 -11.56 -21.91
CA VAL A 45 6.98 -11.79 -20.49
C VAL A 45 7.28 -13.25 -20.16
N ASP A 46 7.88 -13.54 -19.01
CA ASP A 46 8.07 -14.94 -18.60
C ASP A 46 6.73 -15.62 -18.26
N PRO A 47 6.62 -16.96 -18.28
CA PRO A 47 5.35 -17.66 -18.07
C PRO A 47 4.64 -17.39 -16.73
N LYS A 48 5.36 -16.91 -15.71
CA LYS A 48 4.79 -16.59 -14.39
C LYS A 48 4.47 -15.10 -14.22
N GLY A 49 4.85 -14.26 -15.19
CA GLY A 49 4.54 -12.83 -15.16
C GLY A 49 5.35 -12.07 -14.12
N TYR A 50 6.62 -12.42 -13.94
CA TYR A 50 7.54 -11.75 -13.02
C TYR A 50 8.40 -10.69 -13.71
N PHE A 51 8.71 -10.86 -14.99
CA PHE A 51 9.66 -10.04 -15.72
C PHE A 51 9.16 -9.66 -17.11
N LEU A 52 9.43 -8.42 -17.50
CA LEU A 52 9.54 -8.02 -18.90
C LEU A 52 10.98 -8.18 -19.35
N TYR A 53 11.22 -8.71 -20.54
CA TYR A 53 12.58 -8.84 -21.06
C TYR A 53 12.66 -8.73 -22.58
N TRP A 54 13.80 -8.27 -23.08
CA TRP A 54 14.08 -8.12 -24.50
C TRP A 54 15.57 -8.19 -24.79
N LYS A 55 15.94 -8.56 -26.02
CA LYS A 55 17.34 -8.57 -26.47
C LYS A 55 17.56 -7.44 -27.48
N ILE A 56 18.65 -6.68 -27.29
CA ILE A 56 19.11 -5.66 -28.24
C ILE A 56 20.13 -6.32 -29.17
N GLU A 57 19.95 -6.18 -30.48
CA GLU A 57 20.90 -6.71 -31.45
C GLU A 57 22.30 -6.09 -31.25
N GLY A 58 23.33 -6.94 -31.24
CA GLY A 58 24.71 -6.53 -30.97
C GLY A 58 25.07 -6.38 -29.48
N LYS A 59 24.11 -6.43 -28.55
CA LYS A 59 24.40 -6.60 -27.12
C LYS A 59 24.39 -8.08 -26.73
N GLU A 60 25.34 -8.45 -25.88
CA GLU A 60 25.42 -9.82 -25.34
C GLU A 60 24.29 -10.07 -24.34
N ASP A 61 24.05 -9.11 -23.44
CA ASP A 61 23.08 -9.21 -22.36
C ASP A 61 21.63 -9.02 -22.83
N VAL A 62 20.74 -9.77 -22.18
CA VAL A 62 19.28 -9.57 -22.25
C VAL A 62 18.91 -8.51 -21.24
N GLU A 63 18.19 -7.48 -21.68
CA GLU A 63 17.65 -6.44 -20.81
C GLU A 63 16.39 -6.99 -20.11
N ILE A 64 16.24 -6.68 -18.83
CA ILE A 64 15.16 -7.20 -17.98
C ILE A 64 14.60 -6.09 -17.10
N LEU A 65 13.28 -6.07 -16.94
CA LEU A 65 12.57 -5.25 -15.97
C LEU A 65 11.80 -6.17 -15.02
N ASP A 66 12.09 -6.06 -13.73
CA ASP A 66 11.33 -6.72 -12.67
C ASP A 66 9.98 -6.03 -12.47
N LEU A 67 8.90 -6.78 -12.67
CA LEU A 67 7.54 -6.26 -12.57
C LEU A 67 7.14 -5.89 -11.14
N ALA A 68 7.87 -6.33 -10.12
CA ALA A 68 7.66 -5.89 -8.74
C ALA A 68 7.90 -4.38 -8.54
N TYR A 69 8.69 -3.76 -9.42
CA TYR A 69 8.98 -2.32 -9.39
C TYR A 69 8.29 -1.54 -10.52
N LEU A 70 7.47 -2.21 -11.33
CA LEU A 70 6.64 -1.51 -12.31
C LEU A 70 5.55 -0.73 -11.58
N ARG A 71 5.42 0.55 -11.92
CA ARG A 71 4.43 1.44 -11.31
C ARG A 71 3.24 1.67 -12.22
N ASP A 72 3.45 1.82 -13.52
CA ASP A 72 2.34 2.06 -14.43
C ASP A 72 2.64 1.62 -15.87
N THR A 73 1.57 1.35 -16.60
CA THR A 73 1.57 1.15 -18.05
C THR A 73 0.50 2.02 -18.70
N ARG A 74 0.86 2.62 -19.84
CA ARG A 74 0.01 3.57 -20.57
C ARG A 74 0.04 3.33 -22.06
N THR A 75 -1.08 3.58 -22.72
CA THR A 75 -1.24 3.56 -24.19
C THR A 75 -2.19 4.64 -24.66
N GLY A 76 -2.31 4.83 -25.98
CA GLY A 76 -3.18 5.84 -26.58
C GLY A 76 -2.79 7.25 -26.16
N LYS A 77 -3.79 8.08 -25.86
CA LYS A 77 -3.59 9.47 -25.42
C LYS A 77 -2.77 9.64 -24.13
N TYR A 78 -2.61 8.57 -23.34
CA TYR A 78 -1.86 8.59 -22.08
C TYR A 78 -0.41 8.13 -22.22
N ALA A 79 -0.06 7.49 -23.34
CA ALA A 79 1.33 7.15 -23.61
C ALA A 79 2.14 8.39 -24.01
N LYS A 80 3.42 8.38 -23.65
CA LYS A 80 4.36 9.42 -24.07
C LYS A 80 4.68 9.23 -25.56
N ILE A 81 4.57 10.32 -26.32
CA ILE A 81 4.97 10.37 -27.73
C ILE A 81 6.28 11.15 -27.84
N SER A 82 7.25 10.62 -28.58
CA SER A 82 8.53 11.28 -28.81
C SER A 82 8.35 12.65 -29.48
N LYS A 83 9.17 13.63 -29.09
CA LYS A 83 9.24 14.94 -29.76
C LYS A 83 10.15 14.90 -31.00
N GLU A 84 10.99 13.88 -31.12
CA GLU A 84 11.99 13.75 -32.19
C GLU A 84 11.34 13.34 -33.52
N LYS A 85 11.56 14.14 -34.57
CA LYS A 85 10.94 13.93 -35.90
C LYS A 85 11.24 12.53 -36.47
N LYS A 86 12.49 12.06 -36.37
CA LYS A 86 12.90 10.75 -36.88
C LYS A 86 12.20 9.59 -36.16
N VAL A 87 12.04 9.68 -34.84
CA VAL A 87 11.31 8.67 -34.05
C VAL A 87 9.83 8.66 -34.43
N LYS A 88 9.22 9.83 -34.62
CA LYS A 88 7.82 9.93 -35.08
C LYS A 88 7.62 9.31 -36.47
N GLU A 89 8.50 9.60 -37.42
CA GLU A 89 8.45 9.05 -38.77
C GLU A 89 8.62 7.53 -38.74
N ALA A 90 9.62 7.02 -38.02
CA ALA A 90 9.84 5.59 -37.84
C ALA A 90 8.61 4.90 -37.22
N GLY A 91 8.07 5.45 -36.13
CA GLY A 91 6.89 4.91 -35.46
C GLY A 91 5.62 4.95 -36.29
N THR A 92 5.42 6.01 -37.08
CA THR A 92 4.26 6.13 -37.97
C THR A 92 4.31 5.04 -39.03
N ASN A 93 5.48 4.79 -39.62
CA ASN A 93 5.69 3.77 -40.64
C ASN A 93 5.83 2.34 -40.07
N TYR A 94 5.93 2.17 -38.75
CA TYR A 94 6.04 0.87 -38.10
C TYR A 94 4.68 0.16 -38.00
N GLY A 95 4.60 -1.06 -38.54
CA GLY A 95 3.34 -1.80 -38.64
C GLY A 95 2.37 -1.14 -39.63
N SER A 96 1.14 -0.84 -39.19
CA SER A 96 0.16 -0.14 -40.03
C SER A 96 0.31 1.38 -39.94
N SER A 97 0.51 2.05 -41.08
CA SER A 97 0.60 3.51 -41.18
C SER A 97 -0.74 4.24 -41.06
N ASN A 98 -1.86 3.51 -41.15
CA ASN A 98 -3.21 4.08 -41.00
C ASN A 98 -3.60 4.32 -39.53
N ILE A 99 -2.85 3.76 -38.58
CA ILE A 99 -3.13 3.88 -37.15
C ILE A 99 -2.34 5.06 -36.58
N PRO A 100 -2.99 5.99 -35.87
CA PRO A 100 -2.29 7.10 -35.20
C PRO A 100 -1.15 6.61 -34.30
N LEU A 101 -0.03 7.34 -34.30
CA LEU A 101 1.14 6.99 -33.49
C LEU A 101 0.83 6.87 -31.99
N ALA A 102 -0.09 7.70 -31.47
CA ALA A 102 -0.52 7.64 -30.08
C ALA A 102 -1.10 6.26 -29.72
N ASP A 103 -1.93 5.71 -30.59
CA ASP A 103 -2.64 4.45 -30.35
C ASP A 103 -1.72 3.23 -30.42
N LYS A 104 -0.56 3.36 -31.09
CA LYS A 104 0.51 2.36 -31.12
C LYS A 104 1.52 2.50 -29.98
N SER A 105 1.51 3.63 -29.27
CA SER A 105 2.49 3.90 -28.21
C SER A 105 2.18 3.10 -26.94
N PHE A 106 3.21 2.56 -26.32
CA PHE A 106 3.17 1.84 -25.05
C PHE A 106 4.28 2.40 -24.15
N THR A 107 3.91 3.00 -23.02
CA THR A 107 4.85 3.57 -22.04
C THR A 107 4.78 2.76 -20.75
N VAL A 108 5.94 2.42 -20.21
CA VAL A 108 6.09 1.79 -18.90
C VAL A 108 6.84 2.74 -17.99
N CYS A 109 6.34 2.96 -16.78
CA CYS A 109 7.08 3.64 -15.73
C CYS A 109 7.37 2.67 -14.59
N HIS A 110 8.59 2.72 -14.07
CA HIS A 110 9.05 1.82 -13.01
C HIS A 110 10.02 2.55 -12.08
N GLY A 111 10.16 2.04 -10.86
CA GLY A 111 11.01 2.64 -9.84
C GLY A 111 10.96 1.81 -8.56
N TYR A 112 12.09 1.73 -7.86
CA TYR A 112 12.15 1.03 -6.57
C TYR A 112 11.18 1.66 -5.58
N ASP A 113 11.10 3.00 -5.57
CA ASP A 113 10.00 3.76 -5.00
C ASP A 113 9.18 4.46 -6.10
N TYR A 114 8.14 5.20 -5.72
CA TYR A 114 7.24 5.88 -6.65
C TYR A 114 7.53 7.38 -6.83
N ILE A 115 8.70 7.85 -6.36
CA ILE A 115 9.19 9.22 -6.52
C ILE A 115 10.31 9.25 -7.57
N ASP A 116 11.30 8.35 -7.47
CA ASP A 116 12.40 8.23 -8.42
C ASP A 116 12.03 7.23 -9.54
N LEU A 117 11.44 7.76 -10.61
CA LEU A 117 10.87 6.99 -11.70
C LEU A 117 11.77 6.98 -12.94
N GLU A 118 11.92 5.79 -13.52
CA GLU A 118 12.48 5.55 -14.83
C GLU A 118 11.38 5.20 -15.85
N TRP A 119 11.68 5.42 -17.13
CA TRP A 119 10.70 5.36 -18.22
C TRP A 119 11.20 4.53 -19.39
N LEU A 120 10.35 3.62 -19.85
CA LEU A 120 10.57 2.86 -21.08
C LEU A 120 9.46 3.18 -22.08
N HIS A 121 9.86 3.43 -23.33
CA HIS A 121 8.94 3.80 -24.39
C HIS A 121 9.04 2.84 -25.57
N PHE A 122 7.89 2.32 -25.96
CA PHE A 122 7.74 1.34 -27.02
C PHE A 122 6.66 1.78 -28.02
N ILE A 123 6.79 1.36 -29.27
CA ILE A 123 5.80 1.55 -30.34
C ILE A 123 5.47 0.19 -30.92
N ALA A 124 4.21 -0.23 -30.78
CA ALA A 124 3.69 -1.50 -31.27
C ALA A 124 3.38 -1.44 -32.78
N GLU A 125 3.13 -2.60 -33.38
CA GLU A 125 2.70 -2.70 -34.79
C GLU A 125 1.27 -2.16 -35.01
N ASN A 126 0.42 -2.23 -33.99
CA ASN A 126 -0.98 -1.76 -34.00
C ASN A 126 -1.49 -1.46 -32.58
N SER A 127 -2.68 -0.88 -32.50
CA SER A 127 -3.32 -0.47 -31.24
C SER A 127 -3.74 -1.64 -30.34
N ASP A 128 -4.13 -2.77 -30.92
CA ASP A 128 -4.58 -3.93 -30.14
C ASP A 128 -3.42 -4.56 -29.36
N VAL A 129 -2.24 -4.61 -29.96
CA VAL A 129 -1.01 -5.03 -29.29
C VAL A 129 -0.66 -4.06 -28.16
N ALA A 130 -0.64 -2.74 -28.43
CA ALA A 130 -0.32 -1.74 -27.40
C ALA A 130 -1.30 -1.81 -26.20
N LYS A 131 -2.60 -1.93 -26.49
CA LYS A 131 -3.64 -2.09 -25.47
C LYS A 131 -3.49 -3.37 -24.66
N LYS A 132 -3.32 -4.51 -25.32
CA LYS A 132 -3.18 -5.80 -24.64
C LYS A 132 -1.96 -5.84 -23.74
N TRP A 133 -0.82 -5.34 -24.19
CA TRP A 133 0.40 -5.26 -23.37
C TRP A 133 0.20 -4.32 -22.18
N THR A 134 -0.43 -3.17 -22.39
CA THR A 134 -0.73 -2.22 -21.31
C THR A 134 -1.58 -2.88 -20.23
N GLU A 135 -2.69 -3.52 -20.60
CA GLU A 135 -3.63 -4.12 -19.66
C GLU A 135 -3.05 -5.34 -18.93
N GLU A 136 -2.40 -6.25 -19.65
CA GLU A 136 -1.88 -7.49 -19.06
C GLU A 136 -0.67 -7.25 -18.16
N VAL A 137 0.30 -6.44 -18.61
CA VAL A 137 1.48 -6.12 -17.79
C VAL A 137 1.10 -5.41 -16.50
N PHE A 138 0.12 -4.50 -16.55
CA PHE A 138 -0.41 -3.83 -15.35
C PHE A 138 -0.96 -4.84 -14.34
N LYS A 139 -1.77 -5.80 -14.82
CA LYS A 139 -2.36 -6.84 -13.96
C LYS A 139 -1.31 -7.67 -13.25
N TYR A 140 -0.16 -7.93 -13.88
CA TYR A 140 0.91 -8.72 -13.27
C TYR A 140 1.64 -7.94 -12.18
N ALA A 141 1.95 -6.67 -12.45
CA ALA A 141 2.64 -5.79 -11.49
C ALA A 141 1.81 -5.55 -10.21
N TYR A 142 0.48 -5.45 -10.35
CA TYR A 142 -0.45 -5.25 -9.24
C TYR A 142 -1.12 -6.54 -8.74
N ASN A 143 -0.58 -7.71 -9.10
CA ASN A 143 -1.15 -8.98 -8.63
C ASN A 143 -0.78 -9.24 -7.16
N LEU A 144 -1.77 -9.20 -6.27
CA LEU A 144 -1.53 -9.33 -4.83
C LEU A 144 -0.93 -10.67 -4.41
N LEU A 145 -1.25 -11.78 -5.09
CA LEU A 145 -0.61 -13.08 -4.79
C LEU A 145 0.87 -13.07 -5.19
N SER A 146 1.20 -12.50 -6.35
CA SER A 146 2.60 -12.31 -6.77
C SER A 146 3.37 -11.40 -5.82
N LEU A 147 2.76 -10.32 -5.33
CA LEU A 147 3.39 -9.38 -4.39
C LEU A 147 3.56 -9.97 -2.99
N ASN A 148 2.74 -10.96 -2.60
CA ASN A 148 2.76 -11.60 -1.29
C ASN A 148 3.26 -13.05 -1.34
N LYS A 149 3.91 -13.49 -2.41
CA LYS A 149 4.42 -14.87 -2.52
C LYS A 149 5.45 -15.17 -1.44
N ASN A 150 5.44 -16.39 -0.93
CA ASN A 150 6.39 -16.83 0.09
C ASN A 150 7.78 -17.06 -0.51
N GLN A 151 8.78 -17.37 0.32
CA GLN A 151 10.17 -17.46 -0.08
C GLN A 151 10.44 -18.49 -1.21
N LEU A 152 9.68 -19.60 -1.26
CA LEU A 152 9.79 -20.55 -2.37
C LEU A 152 9.29 -19.95 -3.69
N GLY A 153 8.27 -19.09 -3.66
CA GLY A 153 7.79 -18.33 -4.81
C GLY A 153 8.82 -17.31 -5.30
N GLU A 154 9.54 -16.64 -4.39
CA GLU A 154 10.69 -15.79 -4.77
C GLU A 154 11.85 -16.61 -5.34
N TRP A 155 12.08 -17.82 -4.84
CA TRP A 155 13.06 -18.74 -5.41
C TRP A 155 12.67 -19.21 -6.82
N GLU A 156 11.37 -19.47 -7.05
CA GLU A 156 10.82 -19.73 -8.39
C GLU A 156 11.00 -18.52 -9.31
N LYS A 157 10.76 -17.29 -8.81
CA LYS A 157 11.04 -16.07 -9.57
C LYS A 157 12.51 -15.99 -10.00
N LEU A 158 13.46 -16.28 -9.11
CA LEU A 158 14.87 -16.33 -9.48
C LEU A 158 15.17 -17.42 -10.52
N TYR A 159 14.52 -18.59 -10.41
CA TYR A 159 14.64 -19.67 -11.40
C TYR A 159 14.25 -19.19 -12.81
N PHE A 160 13.14 -18.44 -12.93
CA PHE A 160 12.68 -17.85 -14.19
C PHE A 160 13.51 -16.64 -14.66
N SER A 161 14.26 -15.97 -13.77
CA SER A 161 15.12 -14.86 -14.17
C SER A 161 16.22 -15.31 -15.13
N ILE A 162 16.42 -14.55 -16.21
CA ILE A 162 17.51 -14.77 -17.17
C ILE A 162 18.84 -14.24 -16.58
N GLN A 163 18.79 -13.23 -15.71
CA GLN A 163 19.94 -12.68 -15.01
C GLN A 163 19.95 -13.17 -13.56
N LYS A 164 20.82 -14.14 -13.25
CA LYS A 164 20.96 -14.70 -11.90
C LYS A 164 22.20 -14.12 -11.22
N CYS A 165 22.01 -13.13 -10.34
CA CYS A 165 23.09 -12.58 -9.52
C CYS A 165 22.76 -12.75 -8.03
N LEU A 166 23.32 -13.79 -7.40
CA LEU A 166 23.08 -14.10 -5.99
C LEU A 166 24.02 -13.35 -5.03
N SER A 167 25.25 -13.02 -5.48
CA SER A 167 26.20 -12.23 -4.69
C SER A 167 27.28 -11.60 -5.57
N LYS A 168 27.71 -10.40 -5.17
CA LYS A 168 28.87 -9.70 -5.73
C LYS A 168 30.16 -9.96 -4.93
N ASP A 169 30.03 -10.49 -3.71
CA ASP A 169 31.17 -10.83 -2.86
C ASP A 169 31.94 -12.05 -3.37
N LYS A 170 33.27 -12.05 -3.20
CA LYS A 170 34.15 -13.10 -3.73
C LYS A 170 33.99 -14.42 -2.98
N ASP A 171 33.84 -14.38 -1.66
CA ASP A 171 33.74 -15.60 -0.85
C ASP A 171 32.37 -16.25 -1.04
N ASP A 172 31.31 -15.44 -1.11
CA ASP A 172 29.96 -15.92 -1.38
C ASP A 172 29.84 -16.49 -2.79
N ARG A 173 30.54 -15.94 -3.78
CA ARG A 173 30.68 -16.59 -5.11
C ARG A 173 31.37 -17.94 -5.01
N GLY A 174 32.38 -18.08 -4.15
CA GLY A 174 32.99 -19.37 -3.85
C GLY A 174 32.01 -20.37 -3.23
N ARG A 175 31.12 -19.92 -2.32
CA ARG A 175 30.02 -20.73 -1.78
C ARG A 175 29.05 -21.18 -2.87
N ILE A 176 28.67 -20.27 -3.77
CA ILE A 176 27.81 -20.57 -4.91
C ILE A 176 28.44 -21.63 -5.81
N SER A 177 29.71 -21.48 -6.21
CA SER A 177 30.41 -22.47 -7.03
C SER A 177 30.43 -23.85 -6.37
N LYS A 178 30.72 -23.93 -5.07
CA LYS A 178 30.68 -25.21 -4.31
C LYS A 178 29.27 -25.80 -4.25
N ALA A 179 28.25 -24.97 -4.08
CA ALA A 179 26.87 -25.45 -4.04
C ALA A 179 26.40 -25.98 -5.41
N LEU A 180 26.85 -25.37 -6.52
CA LEU A 180 26.65 -25.88 -7.88
C LEU A 180 27.32 -27.24 -8.07
N GLU A 181 28.59 -27.40 -7.64
CA GLU A 181 29.30 -28.68 -7.67
C GLU A 181 28.57 -29.77 -6.87
N GLY A 182 28.07 -29.41 -5.68
CA GLY A 182 27.27 -30.32 -4.86
C GLY A 182 25.98 -30.79 -5.52
N CYS A 183 25.47 -30.05 -6.51
CA CYS A 183 24.31 -30.44 -7.33
C CYS A 183 24.71 -31.19 -8.61
N GLY A 184 26.01 -31.42 -8.84
CA GLY A 184 26.51 -32.01 -10.08
C GLY A 184 26.42 -31.07 -11.29
N TRP A 185 26.33 -29.77 -11.06
CA TRP A 185 26.32 -28.75 -12.12
C TRP A 185 27.72 -28.18 -12.35
N PRO A 186 28.01 -27.72 -13.60
CA PRO A 186 29.21 -26.95 -13.89
C PRO A 186 29.31 -25.70 -12.99
N SER A 187 30.51 -25.42 -12.49
CA SER A 187 30.79 -24.35 -11.50
C SER A 187 31.88 -23.37 -11.92
N GLY A 188 32.49 -23.60 -13.10
CA GLY A 188 33.50 -22.72 -13.67
C GLY A 188 32.91 -21.36 -14.07
N LYS A 189 33.74 -20.32 -14.05
CA LYS A 189 33.33 -18.93 -14.28
C LYS A 189 32.61 -18.71 -15.62
N ASN A 190 32.94 -19.50 -16.64
CA ASN A 190 32.41 -19.40 -18.00
C ASN A 190 31.59 -20.64 -18.39
N ASP A 191 31.27 -21.50 -17.43
CA ASP A 191 30.47 -22.69 -17.70
C ASP A 191 29.00 -22.32 -17.88
N SER A 192 28.27 -23.18 -18.59
CA SER A 192 26.81 -23.05 -18.75
C SER A 192 26.12 -24.36 -18.36
N ILE A 193 24.92 -24.24 -17.79
CA ILE A 193 24.08 -25.38 -17.42
C ILE A 193 23.08 -25.63 -18.55
N ASP A 194 23.01 -26.86 -19.03
CA ASP A 194 21.97 -27.28 -19.99
C ASP A 194 20.59 -27.11 -19.34
N ILE A 195 19.70 -26.38 -20.02
CA ILE A 195 18.33 -26.13 -19.57
C ILE A 195 17.57 -27.42 -19.26
N LYS A 196 17.88 -28.54 -19.95
CA LYS A 196 17.26 -29.85 -19.69
C LYS A 196 17.64 -30.46 -18.35
N LYS A 197 18.77 -30.03 -17.78
CA LYS A 197 19.27 -30.46 -16.46
C LYS A 197 18.99 -29.43 -15.37
N PHE A 198 18.33 -28.33 -15.73
CA PHE A 198 18.03 -27.21 -14.86
C PHE A 198 16.53 -27.16 -14.58
N ASP A 199 16.02 -28.19 -13.90
CA ASP A 199 14.64 -28.22 -13.40
C ASP A 199 14.52 -27.56 -12.03
N PHE A 200 13.31 -27.12 -11.68
CA PHE A 200 13.06 -26.38 -10.43
C PHE A 200 13.36 -27.20 -9.17
N ASP A 201 13.07 -28.50 -9.16
CA ASP A 201 13.35 -29.37 -8.00
C ASP A 201 14.85 -29.47 -7.75
N THR A 202 15.65 -29.62 -8.82
CA THR A 202 17.12 -29.58 -8.71
C THR A 202 17.62 -28.18 -8.32
N PHE A 203 16.95 -27.11 -8.75
CA PHE A 203 17.25 -25.74 -8.30
C PHE A 203 16.91 -25.50 -6.83
N PHE A 204 15.91 -26.17 -6.27
CA PHE A 204 15.67 -26.19 -4.83
C PHE A 204 16.76 -26.99 -4.09
N LYS A 205 17.29 -28.07 -4.65
CA LYS A 205 18.46 -28.76 -4.06
C LYS A 205 19.69 -27.86 -4.00
N PHE A 206 19.85 -26.98 -5.00
CA PHE A 206 20.88 -25.94 -4.96
C PHE A 206 20.66 -24.96 -3.80
N TYR A 207 19.42 -24.56 -3.49
CA TYR A 207 19.11 -23.79 -2.27
C TYR A 207 19.60 -24.51 -1.00
N LEU A 208 19.25 -25.80 -0.87
CA LEU A 208 19.65 -26.62 0.29
C LEU A 208 21.17 -26.76 0.43
N SER A 209 21.89 -26.77 -0.68
CA SER A 209 23.36 -26.84 -0.74
C SER A 209 24.03 -25.49 -0.44
N LEU A 210 23.38 -24.38 -0.81
CA LEU A 210 23.93 -23.03 -0.69
C LEU A 210 23.78 -22.43 0.71
N LEU A 211 22.61 -22.60 1.34
CA LEU A 211 22.26 -21.96 2.61
C LEU A 211 22.38 -22.94 3.78
N SER A 212 22.99 -22.47 4.87
CA SER A 212 23.08 -23.24 6.12
C SER A 212 21.87 -22.97 7.01
N ARG A 213 20.75 -23.66 6.76
CA ARG A 213 19.48 -23.55 7.52
C ARG A 213 19.50 -24.34 8.84
N SER A 214 20.47 -24.04 9.70
CA SER A 214 20.73 -24.77 10.95
C SER A 214 19.55 -24.82 11.94
N GLU A 215 18.65 -23.84 11.87
CA GLU A 215 17.44 -23.79 12.70
C GLU A 215 16.49 -24.98 12.46
N ILE A 216 16.52 -25.54 11.25
CA ILE A 216 15.61 -26.60 10.86
C ILE A 216 15.94 -27.91 11.59
N ASP A 217 17.20 -28.13 11.98
CA ASP A 217 17.57 -29.31 12.77
C ASP A 217 16.86 -29.32 14.13
N GLY A 218 16.79 -28.17 14.80
CA GLY A 218 16.10 -28.02 16.08
C GLY A 218 14.59 -28.18 15.94
N ILE A 219 13.98 -27.49 14.97
CA ILE A 219 12.55 -27.56 14.71
C ILE A 219 12.13 -28.98 14.33
N PHE A 220 12.87 -29.63 13.44
CA PHE A 220 12.59 -31.01 13.03
C PHE A 220 12.69 -31.98 14.21
N LYS A 221 13.69 -31.81 15.07
CA LYS A 221 13.87 -32.61 16.28
C LYS A 221 12.70 -32.46 17.26
N GLU A 222 12.22 -31.24 17.44
CA GLU A 222 11.07 -30.91 18.28
C GLU A 222 9.79 -31.57 17.74
N LEU A 223 9.46 -31.35 16.47
CA LEU A 223 8.24 -31.86 15.84
C LEU A 223 8.24 -33.39 15.70
N SER A 224 9.39 -34.00 15.39
CA SER A 224 9.53 -35.45 15.29
C SER A 224 9.57 -36.15 16.66
N GLN A 225 9.69 -35.39 17.76
CA GLN A 225 9.88 -35.92 19.12
C GLN A 225 11.06 -36.91 19.21
N ASN A 226 12.10 -36.76 18.39
CA ASN A 226 13.22 -37.70 18.24
C ASN A 226 12.83 -39.13 17.79
N LYS A 227 11.65 -39.32 17.19
CA LYS A 227 11.14 -40.65 16.76
C LYS A 227 11.43 -40.98 15.29
N GLY A 228 12.29 -40.23 14.62
CA GLY A 228 12.62 -40.40 13.19
C GLY A 228 12.02 -39.29 12.33
N ASN A 229 11.41 -39.65 11.20
CA ASN A 229 10.71 -38.69 10.34
C ASN A 229 9.37 -38.26 10.95
N ILE A 230 8.86 -37.11 10.51
CA ILE A 230 7.55 -36.61 10.91
C ILE A 230 6.48 -37.41 10.16
N ASN A 231 5.59 -38.08 10.90
CA ASN A 231 4.47 -38.82 10.33
C ASN A 231 3.25 -37.90 10.07
N THR A 232 2.20 -38.43 9.44
CA THR A 232 0.99 -37.67 9.11
C THR A 232 0.32 -37.05 10.33
N GLU A 233 0.24 -37.77 11.44
CA GLU A 233 -0.37 -37.30 12.69
C GLU A 233 0.42 -36.13 13.29
N MET A 234 1.74 -36.27 13.42
CA MET A 234 2.63 -35.21 13.91
C MET A 234 2.53 -33.94 13.05
N PHE A 235 2.49 -34.10 11.72
CA PHE A 235 2.36 -32.95 10.81
C PHE A 235 0.99 -32.28 10.92
N ARG A 236 -0.09 -33.07 11.00
CA ARG A 236 -1.45 -32.56 11.21
C ARG A 236 -1.55 -31.75 12.50
N ASP A 237 -1.01 -32.28 13.59
CA ASP A 237 -1.09 -31.63 14.90
C ASP A 237 -0.24 -30.34 14.90
N PHE A 238 0.94 -30.36 14.27
CA PHE A 238 1.74 -29.15 14.03
C PHE A 238 0.96 -28.06 13.29
N LEU A 239 0.26 -28.41 12.19
CA LEU A 239 -0.55 -27.45 11.43
C LEU A 239 -1.75 -26.91 12.23
N ASN A 240 -2.42 -27.79 12.98
CA ASN A 240 -3.67 -27.46 13.67
C ASN A 240 -3.47 -26.80 15.05
N GLU A 241 -2.28 -26.92 15.65
CA GLU A 241 -1.98 -26.41 16.98
C GLU A 241 -0.92 -25.29 16.97
N MET A 242 0.24 -25.50 16.32
CA MET A 242 1.34 -24.54 16.34
C MET A 242 1.19 -23.46 15.26
N GLN A 243 0.86 -23.85 14.03
CA GLN A 243 0.71 -22.92 12.89
C GLN A 243 -0.65 -22.20 12.87
N ARG A 244 -1.55 -22.51 13.81
CA ARG A 244 -2.92 -22.01 13.84
C ARG A 244 -3.17 -21.14 15.06
N HIS A 245 -3.78 -19.97 14.85
CA HIS A 245 -4.27 -19.16 15.95
C HIS A 245 -5.36 -19.92 16.76
N PRO A 246 -5.24 -20.07 18.10
CA PRO A 246 -6.14 -20.92 18.89
C PRO A 246 -7.60 -20.48 18.88
N SER A 247 -7.85 -19.17 18.74
CA SER A 247 -9.21 -18.59 18.66
C SER A 247 -9.82 -18.61 17.26
N LEU A 248 -9.15 -19.16 16.24
CA LEU A 248 -9.66 -19.17 14.87
C LEU A 248 -10.86 -20.12 14.75
N HIS A 249 -12.02 -19.62 14.28
CA HIS A 249 -13.28 -20.36 14.27
C HIS A 249 -13.19 -21.66 13.44
N LYS A 250 -13.39 -22.81 14.08
CA LYS A 250 -13.14 -24.14 13.49
C LYS A 250 -14.08 -24.51 12.33
N THR A 251 -15.29 -23.96 12.26
CA THR A 251 -16.20 -24.22 11.14
C THR A 251 -15.92 -23.32 9.94
N LEU A 252 -15.47 -22.09 10.17
CA LEU A 252 -15.15 -21.15 9.09
C LEU A 252 -13.79 -21.50 8.49
N PHE A 253 -12.83 -21.87 9.35
CA PHE A 253 -11.52 -22.34 8.96
C PHE A 253 -11.33 -23.76 9.48
N PRO A 254 -11.76 -24.80 8.73
CA PRO A 254 -11.62 -26.19 9.12
C PRO A 254 -10.19 -26.57 9.50
N LEU A 255 -10.07 -27.56 10.38
CA LEU A 255 -8.79 -28.17 10.71
C LEU A 255 -8.34 -29.08 9.56
N TYR A 256 -7.02 -29.23 9.39
CA TYR A 256 -6.46 -30.21 8.47
C TYR A 256 -6.79 -31.63 8.91
N THR A 257 -7.11 -32.48 7.94
CA THR A 257 -7.38 -33.91 8.10
C THR A 257 -6.17 -34.76 7.72
N ASP A 258 -6.14 -36.02 8.17
CA ASP A 258 -5.07 -36.96 7.81
C ASP A 258 -4.90 -37.12 6.29
N ALA A 259 -6.02 -37.17 5.56
CA ALA A 259 -5.99 -37.31 4.10
C ALA A 259 -5.32 -36.11 3.42
N GLN A 260 -5.61 -34.89 3.89
CA GLN A 260 -4.97 -33.67 3.38
C GLN A 260 -3.49 -33.64 3.73
N CYS A 261 -3.14 -33.90 5.00
CA CYS A 261 -1.74 -33.92 5.45
C CYS A 261 -0.92 -34.97 4.70
N LEU A 262 -1.46 -36.16 4.45
CA LEU A 262 -0.78 -37.19 3.66
C LEU A 262 -0.54 -36.74 2.21
N SER A 263 -1.50 -36.05 1.60
CA SER A 263 -1.35 -35.48 0.25
C SER A 263 -0.24 -34.43 0.19
N LEU A 264 -0.21 -33.51 1.17
CA LEU A 264 0.82 -32.48 1.28
C LEU A 264 2.22 -33.09 1.48
N ILE A 265 2.34 -34.07 2.37
CA ILE A 265 3.61 -34.79 2.57
C ILE A 265 4.08 -35.43 1.25
N ALA A 266 3.19 -36.10 0.52
CA ALA A 266 3.54 -36.72 -0.75
C ALA A 266 4.05 -35.71 -1.79
N GLU A 267 3.42 -34.52 -1.84
CA GLU A 267 3.83 -33.41 -2.71
C GLU A 267 5.24 -32.91 -2.37
N TYR A 268 5.49 -32.54 -1.11
CA TYR A 268 6.77 -31.99 -0.68
C TYR A 268 7.91 -33.01 -0.79
N GLU A 269 7.64 -34.28 -0.45
CA GLU A 269 8.60 -35.37 -0.60
C GLU A 269 8.88 -35.72 -2.06
N SER A 270 7.92 -35.51 -2.96
CA SER A 270 8.14 -35.66 -4.40
C SER A 270 9.13 -34.61 -4.89
N ALA A 271 8.93 -33.34 -4.53
CA ALA A 271 9.81 -32.24 -4.92
C ALA A 271 11.25 -32.44 -4.41
N VAL A 272 11.42 -32.91 -3.18
CA VAL A 272 12.76 -32.99 -2.57
C VAL A 272 13.45 -34.35 -2.79
N ASN A 273 12.71 -35.46 -2.62
CA ASN A 273 13.26 -36.82 -2.60
C ASN A 273 12.91 -37.66 -3.84
N LYS A 274 12.13 -37.15 -4.80
CA LYS A 274 11.73 -37.81 -6.06
C LYS A 274 11.06 -39.18 -5.90
N LYS A 275 10.61 -39.55 -4.70
CA LYS A 275 10.07 -40.89 -4.39
C LYS A 275 8.80 -40.92 -3.54
N GLY A 276 8.10 -39.80 -3.33
CA GLY A 276 6.78 -39.74 -2.68
C GLY A 276 6.69 -40.60 -1.42
N LYS A 277 7.23 -40.11 -0.29
CA LYS A 277 7.19 -40.85 0.99
C LYS A 277 5.88 -40.55 1.73
N SER A 278 5.49 -41.46 2.62
CA SER A 278 4.39 -41.24 3.58
C SER A 278 4.82 -40.50 4.85
N GLN A 279 6.09 -40.07 4.90
CA GLN A 279 6.68 -39.39 6.04
C GLN A 279 7.52 -38.21 5.55
N LEU A 280 7.44 -37.09 6.27
CA LEU A 280 8.10 -35.84 5.95
C LEU A 280 9.54 -35.84 6.51
N THR A 281 10.53 -35.60 5.64
CA THR A 281 11.92 -35.42 6.02
C THR A 281 12.21 -33.96 6.41
N LYS A 282 13.42 -33.71 6.89
CA LYS A 282 13.89 -32.38 7.25
C LYS A 282 13.80 -31.39 6.09
N GLU A 283 14.20 -31.83 4.91
CA GLU A 283 14.19 -31.02 3.70
C GLU A 283 12.75 -30.82 3.18
N GLY A 284 11.89 -31.83 3.32
CA GLY A 284 10.45 -31.70 3.05
C GLY A 284 9.76 -30.68 3.99
N LEU A 285 10.12 -30.67 5.28
CA LEU A 285 9.64 -29.67 6.23
C LEU A 285 10.12 -28.26 5.85
N LEU A 286 11.38 -28.09 5.47
CA LEU A 286 11.89 -26.80 5.00
C LEU A 286 11.17 -26.34 3.74
N TYR A 287 10.89 -27.24 2.80
CA TYR A 287 10.09 -26.94 1.61
C TYR A 287 8.70 -26.43 2.00
N PHE A 288 8.00 -27.13 2.90
CA PHE A 288 6.70 -26.70 3.45
C PHE A 288 6.78 -25.30 4.06
N LEU A 289 7.76 -25.03 4.92
CA LEU A 289 7.87 -23.75 5.63
C LEU A 289 8.04 -22.56 4.67
N MET A 290 8.59 -22.79 3.48
CA MET A 290 8.84 -21.78 2.44
C MET A 290 7.72 -21.68 1.40
N CYS A 291 6.81 -22.66 1.31
CA CYS A 291 5.79 -22.74 0.27
C CYS A 291 4.55 -21.90 0.58
N GLU A 292 3.62 -21.80 -0.37
CA GLU A 292 2.41 -21.00 -0.25
C GLU A 292 1.42 -21.51 0.82
N GLU A 293 1.43 -22.80 1.15
CA GLU A 293 0.58 -23.35 2.22
C GLU A 293 0.97 -22.78 3.61
N ASN A 294 2.22 -22.33 3.76
CA ASN A 294 2.73 -21.69 4.98
C ASN A 294 2.98 -20.19 4.79
N ASN A 295 2.28 -19.54 3.86
CA ASN A 295 2.36 -18.10 3.66
C ASN A 295 1.83 -17.35 4.89
N LEU A 296 2.57 -16.36 5.39
CA LEU A 296 2.17 -15.57 6.56
C LEU A 296 0.92 -14.73 6.28
N THR A 297 0.68 -14.38 5.01
CA THR A 297 -0.38 -13.46 4.63
C THR A 297 -1.74 -14.16 4.65
N PRO A 298 -2.67 -13.76 5.53
CA PRO A 298 -4.00 -14.36 5.57
C PRO A 298 -4.82 -13.94 4.34
N MET A 299 -4.95 -14.83 3.37
CA MET A 299 -5.58 -14.53 2.07
C MET A 299 -7.00 -13.97 2.18
N HIS A 300 -7.78 -14.38 3.20
CA HIS A 300 -9.13 -13.84 3.44
C HIS A 300 -9.14 -12.36 3.89
N ARG A 301 -8.02 -11.82 4.38
CA ARG A 301 -7.85 -10.39 4.70
C ARG A 301 -7.11 -9.64 3.59
N LEU A 302 -6.24 -10.31 2.83
CA LEU A 302 -5.58 -9.72 1.67
C LEU A 302 -6.60 -9.49 0.55
N ASP A 303 -7.51 -10.43 0.31
CA ASP A 303 -8.59 -10.30 -0.66
C ASP A 303 -9.56 -9.17 -0.28
N LEU A 304 -10.34 -8.69 -1.25
CA LEU A 304 -11.39 -7.70 -1.06
C LEU A 304 -12.63 -8.32 -0.38
N GLY A 305 -12.45 -8.70 0.88
CA GLY A 305 -13.40 -9.47 1.69
C GLY A 305 -14.15 -8.67 2.75
N ALA A 306 -13.76 -7.42 3.06
CA ALA A 306 -14.44 -6.63 4.06
C ALA A 306 -15.87 -6.23 3.63
N ASN A 307 -16.74 -5.96 4.60
CA ASN A 307 -18.05 -5.40 4.31
C ASN A 307 -17.90 -3.94 3.82
N MET A 308 -18.14 -3.72 2.53
CA MET A 308 -18.03 -2.39 1.88
C MET A 308 -19.35 -1.62 1.79
N LYS A 309 -20.39 -2.08 2.51
CA LYS A 309 -21.76 -1.53 2.54
C LYS A 309 -22.11 -0.79 3.83
N LEU A 310 -21.12 -0.47 4.67
CA LEU A 310 -21.30 0.39 5.84
C LEU A 310 -21.13 1.86 5.42
N PRO A 311 -21.60 2.85 6.20
CA PRO A 311 -21.38 4.26 5.91
C PRO A 311 -19.88 4.61 5.77
N LEU A 312 -19.51 5.58 4.94
CA LEU A 312 -18.12 6.05 4.78
C LEU A 312 -17.38 6.30 6.11
N ALA A 313 -18.07 6.83 7.12
CA ALA A 313 -17.49 7.09 8.45
C ALA A 313 -17.00 5.83 9.19
N ALA A 314 -17.38 4.63 8.73
CA ALA A 314 -17.01 3.35 9.31
C ALA A 314 -15.65 2.80 8.83
N TYR A 315 -14.91 3.52 7.99
CA TYR A 315 -13.66 3.04 7.39
C TYR A 315 -12.49 3.98 7.71
N TYR A 316 -11.29 3.41 7.86
CA TYR A 316 -10.05 4.14 7.62
C TYR A 316 -9.84 4.25 6.11
N ILE A 317 -9.43 5.42 5.64
CA ILE A 317 -9.34 5.77 4.22
C ILE A 317 -7.93 6.27 3.95
N ASN A 318 -7.22 5.61 3.03
CA ASN A 318 -5.84 5.94 2.69
C ASN A 318 -5.77 7.37 2.10
N SER A 319 -4.97 8.26 2.70
CA SER A 319 -5.07 9.70 2.50
C SER A 319 -3.71 10.36 2.34
N SER A 320 -3.59 11.23 1.33
CA SER A 320 -2.39 12.02 1.02
C SER A 320 -2.58 13.49 1.40
N HIS A 321 -1.50 14.09 1.90
CA HIS A 321 -1.37 15.52 2.18
C HIS A 321 -0.44 16.17 1.16
N ASN A 322 -0.78 17.40 0.72
CA ASN A 322 -0.08 18.16 -0.30
C ASN A 322 0.43 17.28 -1.46
N THR A 323 -0.49 16.51 -2.05
CA THR A 323 -0.20 15.40 -2.96
C THR A 323 0.72 15.81 -4.11
N TYR A 324 0.63 17.06 -4.55
CA TYR A 324 1.44 17.62 -5.63
C TYR A 324 2.94 17.68 -5.32
N LEU A 325 3.38 17.67 -4.06
CA LEU A 325 4.79 17.83 -3.70
C LEU A 325 5.58 16.52 -3.77
N THR A 326 6.76 16.57 -4.40
CA THR A 326 7.68 15.41 -4.48
C THR A 326 8.90 15.54 -3.57
N GLY A 327 8.91 16.50 -2.64
CA GLY A 327 10.02 16.72 -1.72
C GLY A 327 9.67 17.66 -0.56
N HIS A 328 10.57 18.61 -0.29
CA HIS A 328 10.48 19.61 0.78
C HIS A 328 9.29 20.57 0.61
N GLN A 329 8.64 20.97 1.69
CA GLN A 329 7.42 21.82 1.66
C GLN A 329 7.67 23.24 1.14
N LEU A 330 8.88 23.79 1.29
CA LEU A 330 9.14 25.20 0.92
C LEU A 330 9.87 25.39 -0.41
N THR A 331 10.50 24.34 -0.92
CA THR A 331 11.46 24.39 -2.04
C THR A 331 11.34 23.19 -2.98
N GLY A 332 10.42 22.27 -2.71
CA GLY A 332 10.21 21.06 -3.49
C GLY A 332 9.58 21.34 -4.84
N LYS A 333 9.59 20.31 -5.70
CA LYS A 333 8.88 20.36 -6.98
C LYS A 333 7.43 19.93 -6.78
N SER A 334 6.53 20.67 -7.42
CA SER A 334 5.16 20.22 -7.68
C SER A 334 5.13 19.36 -8.94
N SER A 335 4.32 18.31 -8.95
CA SER A 335 4.24 17.34 -10.05
C SER A 335 2.80 16.96 -10.36
N VAL A 336 2.53 16.71 -11.63
CA VAL A 336 1.28 16.07 -12.09
C VAL A 336 1.37 14.55 -11.92
N GLU A 337 2.55 13.98 -12.14
CA GLU A 337 2.78 12.53 -12.13
C GLU A 337 2.57 11.91 -10.75
N ILE A 338 2.90 12.64 -9.69
CA ILE A 338 2.73 12.17 -8.31
C ILE A 338 1.27 11.84 -7.97
N TYR A 339 0.29 12.53 -8.56
CA TYR A 339 -1.12 12.19 -8.38
C TYR A 339 -1.44 10.79 -8.92
N ARG A 340 -0.87 10.43 -10.08
CA ARG A 340 -1.03 9.08 -10.64
C ARG A 340 -0.41 8.05 -9.71
N GLN A 341 0.83 8.27 -9.30
CA GLN A 341 1.58 7.37 -8.42
C GLN A 341 0.86 7.13 -7.09
N VAL A 342 0.40 8.21 -6.43
CA VAL A 342 -0.33 8.11 -5.17
C VAL A 342 -1.64 7.32 -5.34
N LEU A 343 -2.42 7.59 -6.39
CA LEU A 343 -3.64 6.82 -6.69
C LEU A 343 -3.36 5.33 -6.96
N LEU A 344 -2.24 5.03 -7.62
CA LEU A 344 -1.78 3.67 -7.94
C LEU A 344 -1.34 2.87 -6.69
N THR A 345 -1.01 3.54 -5.58
CA THR A 345 -0.84 2.85 -4.28
C THR A 345 -2.16 2.43 -3.62
N GLY A 346 -3.30 2.78 -4.22
CA GLY A 346 -4.62 2.62 -3.63
C GLY A 346 -5.07 3.80 -2.77
N CYS A 347 -4.31 4.90 -2.65
CA CYS A 347 -4.73 6.11 -1.93
C CYS A 347 -6.05 6.68 -2.48
N ARG A 348 -6.96 7.11 -1.60
CA ARG A 348 -8.35 7.48 -1.93
C ARG A 348 -8.72 8.91 -1.53
N CYS A 349 -7.86 9.63 -0.81
CA CYS A 349 -8.05 11.06 -0.54
C CYS A 349 -6.80 11.83 -0.97
N LEU A 350 -6.95 12.78 -1.90
CA LEU A 350 -5.86 13.59 -2.44
C LEU A 350 -6.08 15.06 -2.09
N GLU A 351 -5.02 15.85 -2.08
CA GLU A 351 -5.09 17.29 -1.80
C GLU A 351 -4.64 18.13 -3.00
N LEU A 352 -5.37 19.22 -3.26
CA LEU A 352 -5.15 20.16 -4.36
C LEU A 352 -5.20 21.60 -3.84
N ASP A 353 -4.03 22.22 -3.69
CA ASP A 353 -3.92 23.60 -3.26
C ASP A 353 -4.00 24.52 -4.47
N CYS A 354 -5.19 25.08 -4.69
CA CYS A 354 -5.54 25.81 -5.90
C CYS A 354 -5.27 27.30 -5.74
N TRP A 355 -4.45 27.87 -6.62
CA TRP A 355 -4.08 29.28 -6.64
C TRP A 355 -4.38 29.91 -8.00
N ASP A 356 -4.62 31.23 -8.00
CA ASP A 356 -4.76 31.99 -9.25
C ASP A 356 -3.44 31.96 -10.04
N GLY A 357 -3.48 31.47 -11.28
CA GLY A 357 -2.36 31.60 -12.20
C GLY A 357 -2.34 32.96 -12.89
N LYS A 358 -1.13 33.43 -13.23
CA LYS A 358 -0.90 34.76 -13.81
C LYS A 358 -1.52 34.93 -15.20
N ASP A 359 -1.63 33.83 -15.95
CA ASP A 359 -2.16 33.81 -17.31
C ASP A 359 -3.68 33.58 -17.35
N GLY A 360 -4.35 33.63 -16.19
CA GLY A 360 -5.79 33.41 -16.06
C GLY A 360 -6.21 31.93 -15.96
N GLU A 361 -5.26 31.01 -15.99
CA GLU A 361 -5.47 29.57 -15.79
C GLU A 361 -5.09 29.16 -14.35
N PRO A 362 -5.91 28.39 -13.63
CA PRO A 362 -5.62 27.99 -12.26
C PRO A 362 -4.43 27.02 -12.18
N ILE A 363 -3.64 27.20 -11.12
CA ILE A 363 -2.44 26.41 -10.84
C ILE A 363 -2.56 25.69 -9.49
N ILE A 364 -1.69 24.69 -9.29
CA ILE A 364 -1.47 24.03 -8.01
C ILE A 364 -0.03 24.26 -7.56
N THR A 365 0.12 24.73 -6.32
CA THR A 365 1.41 24.96 -5.65
C THR A 365 1.19 25.17 -4.15
N HIS A 366 2.29 25.13 -3.38
CA HIS A 366 2.26 25.56 -1.99
C HIS A 366 2.49 27.07 -1.91
N GLY A 367 1.43 27.82 -1.59
CA GLY A 367 1.42 29.28 -1.67
C GLY A 367 2.47 29.97 -0.82
N PHE A 368 2.96 31.12 -1.31
CA PHE A 368 3.98 31.94 -0.64
C PHE A 368 5.32 31.21 -0.36
N THR A 369 5.60 30.13 -1.08
CA THR A 369 6.88 29.39 -1.00
C THR A 369 7.68 29.48 -2.31
N MET A 370 8.80 28.77 -2.39
CA MET A 370 9.62 28.62 -3.61
C MET A 370 9.31 27.32 -4.37
N CYS A 371 8.21 26.63 -4.05
CA CYS A 371 7.79 25.44 -4.78
C CYS A 371 7.42 25.77 -6.22
N THR A 372 7.65 24.82 -7.13
CA THR A 372 7.23 24.98 -8.53
C THR A 372 5.72 24.86 -8.66
N GLU A 373 5.18 25.26 -9.81
CA GLU A 373 3.74 25.27 -10.09
C GLU A 373 3.40 24.21 -11.15
N VAL A 374 2.21 23.63 -11.08
CA VAL A 374 1.64 22.78 -12.15
C VAL A 374 0.23 23.25 -12.51
N ALA A 375 -0.20 23.03 -13.74
CA ALA A 375 -1.54 23.41 -14.17
C ALA A 375 -2.60 22.54 -13.48
N PHE A 376 -3.65 23.15 -12.94
CA PHE A 376 -4.77 22.43 -12.32
C PHE A 376 -5.43 21.45 -13.32
N ARG A 377 -5.58 21.89 -14.58
CA ARG A 377 -6.17 21.10 -15.65
C ARG A 377 -5.44 19.77 -15.86
N ASP A 378 -4.11 19.82 -15.94
CA ASP A 378 -3.28 18.61 -16.14
C ASP A 378 -3.41 17.65 -14.95
N VAL A 379 -3.55 18.18 -13.74
CA VAL A 379 -3.74 17.40 -12.53
C VAL A 379 -5.09 16.67 -12.54
N VAL A 380 -6.19 17.32 -12.86
CA VAL A 380 -7.50 16.64 -12.91
C VAL A 380 -7.57 15.61 -14.05
N GLU A 381 -6.88 15.84 -15.17
CA GLU A 381 -6.75 14.85 -16.24
C GLU A 381 -5.93 13.62 -15.79
N ALA A 382 -4.86 13.82 -15.02
CA ALA A 382 -4.06 12.74 -14.44
C ALA A 382 -4.83 11.93 -13.37
N ILE A 383 -5.63 12.61 -12.54
CA ILE A 383 -6.52 11.97 -11.57
C ILE A 383 -7.56 11.13 -12.32
N ALA A 384 -8.22 11.67 -13.34
CA ALA A 384 -9.23 10.96 -14.13
C ALA A 384 -8.68 9.67 -14.76
N GLU A 385 -7.42 9.71 -15.23
CA GLU A 385 -6.71 8.55 -15.79
C GLU A 385 -6.48 7.43 -14.76
N SER A 386 -6.05 7.80 -13.54
CA SER A 386 -5.48 6.84 -12.58
C SER A 386 -6.43 6.45 -11.44
N ALA A 387 -7.49 7.24 -11.21
CA ALA A 387 -8.35 7.15 -10.03
C ALA A 387 -8.82 5.73 -9.73
N PHE A 388 -9.16 4.96 -10.76
CA PHE A 388 -9.79 3.65 -10.60
C PHE A 388 -9.00 2.48 -11.21
N LYS A 389 -7.69 2.64 -11.45
CA LYS A 389 -6.86 1.56 -12.02
C LYS A 389 -6.65 0.39 -11.05
N VAL A 390 -6.42 0.68 -9.77
CA VAL A 390 -6.13 -0.33 -8.73
C VAL A 390 -7.29 -0.56 -7.76
N SER A 391 -8.21 0.41 -7.63
CA SER A 391 -9.35 0.33 -6.71
C SER A 391 -10.59 0.96 -7.34
N GLU A 392 -11.73 0.29 -7.26
CA GLU A 392 -13.01 0.81 -7.77
C GLU A 392 -13.72 1.75 -6.77
N TYR A 393 -13.21 1.88 -5.54
CA TYR A 393 -13.87 2.61 -4.46
C TYR A 393 -13.65 4.12 -4.57
N PRO A 394 -14.56 4.94 -4.00
CA PRO A 394 -14.59 6.37 -4.24
C PRO A 394 -13.30 7.09 -3.87
N VAL A 395 -13.00 8.14 -4.64
CA VAL A 395 -11.90 9.08 -4.39
C VAL A 395 -12.45 10.41 -3.89
N ILE A 396 -11.82 10.98 -2.87
CA ILE A 396 -12.13 12.29 -2.29
C ILE A 396 -11.02 13.27 -2.70
N LEU A 397 -11.38 14.41 -3.25
CA LEU A 397 -10.46 15.49 -3.57
C LEU A 397 -10.63 16.62 -2.56
N SER A 398 -9.61 16.83 -1.72
CA SER A 398 -9.52 17.90 -0.75
C SER A 398 -8.98 19.16 -1.44
N PHE A 399 -9.86 20.10 -1.74
CA PHE A 399 -9.46 21.40 -2.24
C PHE A 399 -9.06 22.29 -1.05
N GLU A 400 -7.94 22.99 -1.21
CA GLU A 400 -7.59 24.19 -0.47
C GLU A 400 -7.64 25.35 -1.48
N ASN A 401 -8.68 26.18 -1.39
CA ASN A 401 -9.04 27.07 -2.50
C ASN A 401 -8.68 28.53 -2.25
N HIS A 402 -7.74 29.06 -3.03
CA HIS A 402 -7.29 30.46 -2.99
C HIS A 402 -7.55 31.22 -4.29
N CYS A 403 -8.33 30.63 -5.20
CA CYS A 403 -8.62 31.23 -6.50
C CYS A 403 -9.68 32.34 -6.41
N SER A 404 -9.56 33.34 -7.27
CA SER A 404 -10.61 34.29 -7.60
C SER A 404 -11.86 33.58 -8.14
N VAL A 405 -13.02 34.21 -8.02
CA VAL A 405 -14.30 33.66 -8.52
C VAL A 405 -14.20 33.24 -10.00
N LYS A 406 -13.52 34.03 -10.84
CA LYS A 406 -13.33 33.73 -12.26
C LYS A 406 -12.52 32.45 -12.48
N GLN A 407 -11.46 32.22 -11.71
CA GLN A 407 -10.69 30.98 -11.85
C GLN A 407 -11.35 29.81 -11.13
N GLN A 408 -12.15 30.03 -10.08
CA GLN A 408 -13.00 28.97 -9.49
C GLN A 408 -14.03 28.43 -10.49
N GLN A 409 -14.56 29.25 -11.40
CA GLN A 409 -15.39 28.79 -12.51
C GLN A 409 -14.62 27.84 -13.45
N LEU A 410 -13.33 28.12 -13.69
CA LEU A 410 -12.46 27.22 -14.47
C LEU A 410 -12.17 25.93 -13.72
N LEU A 411 -11.93 25.97 -12.39
CA LEU A 411 -11.78 24.77 -11.57
C LEU A 411 -13.01 23.84 -11.71
N ALA A 412 -14.21 24.40 -11.53
CA ALA A 412 -15.46 23.65 -11.65
C ALA A 412 -15.65 23.08 -13.07
N LYS A 413 -15.38 23.90 -14.09
CA LYS A 413 -15.43 23.47 -15.50
C LYS A 413 -14.48 22.31 -15.78
N TYR A 414 -13.21 22.41 -15.39
CA TYR A 414 -12.21 21.38 -15.63
C TYR A 414 -12.49 20.09 -14.86
N CYS A 415 -13.02 20.17 -13.63
CA CYS A 415 -13.56 18.99 -12.93
C CYS A 415 -14.66 18.30 -13.75
N CYS A 416 -15.65 19.06 -14.25
CA CYS A 416 -16.73 18.50 -15.05
C CYS A 416 -16.22 17.88 -16.37
N GLU A 417 -15.30 18.54 -17.06
CA GLU A 417 -14.72 18.07 -18.33
C GLU A 417 -13.84 16.82 -18.14
N ALA A 418 -12.94 16.83 -17.16
CA ALA A 418 -11.99 15.73 -16.95
C ALA A 418 -12.65 14.49 -16.34
N PHE A 419 -13.54 14.67 -15.36
CA PHE A 419 -14.13 13.55 -14.63
C PHE A 419 -15.44 13.04 -15.24
N GLY A 420 -16.20 13.87 -15.95
CA GLY A 420 -17.46 13.49 -16.58
C GLY A 420 -18.39 12.76 -15.60
N GLU A 421 -18.76 11.51 -15.93
CA GLU A 421 -19.64 10.68 -15.11
C GLU A 421 -19.02 10.19 -13.80
N LEU A 422 -17.68 10.25 -13.66
CA LEU A 422 -17.00 9.91 -12.42
C LEU A 422 -17.28 10.96 -11.34
N LEU A 423 -17.53 12.21 -11.71
CA LEU A 423 -17.81 13.27 -10.74
C LEU A 423 -19.20 13.10 -10.11
N LEU A 424 -19.25 13.00 -8.79
CA LEU A 424 -20.51 12.99 -8.06
C LEU A 424 -21.01 14.43 -7.87
N GLN A 425 -21.78 14.93 -8.83
CA GLN A 425 -22.30 16.30 -8.80
C GLN A 425 -23.52 16.46 -7.87
N LYS A 426 -24.34 15.41 -7.72
CA LYS A 426 -25.57 15.44 -6.92
C LYS A 426 -25.55 14.33 -5.87
N SER A 427 -26.21 14.57 -4.73
CA SER A 427 -26.47 13.52 -3.75
C SER A 427 -27.33 12.41 -4.35
N LEU A 428 -27.11 11.19 -3.90
CA LEU A 428 -27.96 10.04 -4.18
C LEU A 428 -29.34 10.22 -3.52
N ASP A 429 -30.40 9.79 -4.20
CA ASP A 429 -31.78 9.94 -3.72
C ASP A 429 -32.01 9.21 -2.38
N SER A 430 -31.35 8.07 -2.18
CA SER A 430 -31.40 7.27 -0.95
C SER A 430 -30.66 7.91 0.23
N PHE A 431 -29.79 8.89 -0.03
CA PHE A 431 -28.98 9.57 0.98
C PHE A 431 -29.07 11.09 0.82
N PRO A 432 -30.25 11.70 1.06
CA PRO A 432 -30.41 13.13 0.95
C PRO A 432 -29.60 13.86 2.03
N LEU A 433 -29.11 15.07 1.72
CA LEU A 433 -28.35 15.91 2.64
C LEU A 433 -29.27 16.52 3.73
N LYS A 434 -29.66 15.69 4.70
CA LYS A 434 -30.53 16.05 5.83
C LYS A 434 -29.96 15.54 7.16
N PRO A 435 -30.23 16.22 8.29
CA PRO A 435 -29.87 15.71 9.61
C PRO A 435 -30.43 14.30 9.87
N GLY A 436 -29.66 13.47 10.56
CA GLY A 436 -30.00 12.09 10.92
C GLY A 436 -29.72 11.05 9.82
N ILE A 437 -29.50 11.45 8.58
CA ILE A 437 -29.15 10.54 7.48
C ILE A 437 -27.65 10.22 7.53
N GLN A 438 -27.28 8.94 7.42
CA GLN A 438 -25.89 8.50 7.37
C GLN A 438 -25.25 8.79 6.00
N LEU A 439 -23.92 8.77 5.94
CA LEU A 439 -23.20 8.81 4.67
C LEU A 439 -23.49 7.54 3.83
N PRO A 440 -23.47 7.64 2.49
CA PRO A 440 -23.47 6.46 1.64
C PRO A 440 -22.29 5.53 1.95
N SER A 441 -22.37 4.28 1.52
CA SER A 441 -21.25 3.35 1.65
C SER A 441 -20.21 3.52 0.54
N PRO A 442 -18.95 3.06 0.74
CA PRO A 442 -17.99 2.95 -0.36
C PRO A 442 -18.54 2.17 -1.57
N HIS A 443 -19.38 1.15 -1.32
CA HIS A 443 -20.03 0.38 -2.39
C HIS A 443 -21.01 1.22 -3.21
N ASP A 444 -21.85 2.05 -2.57
CA ASP A 444 -22.82 2.92 -3.26
C ASP A 444 -22.14 3.98 -4.14
N LEU A 445 -20.87 4.29 -3.83
CA LEU A 445 -20.07 5.34 -4.45
C LEU A 445 -18.94 4.80 -5.32
N LYS A 446 -19.00 3.53 -5.75
CA LYS A 446 -18.01 2.96 -6.68
C LYS A 446 -17.85 3.83 -7.93
N LYS A 447 -16.60 4.02 -8.34
CA LYS A 447 -16.18 4.85 -9.49
C LYS A 447 -16.68 6.29 -9.41
N LYS A 448 -16.83 6.83 -8.19
CA LYS A 448 -17.16 8.24 -7.97
C LYS A 448 -16.02 9.04 -7.37
N ILE A 449 -15.90 10.28 -7.82
CA ILE A 449 -15.01 11.32 -7.33
C ILE A 449 -15.86 12.34 -6.59
N LEU A 450 -15.55 12.56 -5.31
CA LEU A 450 -16.23 13.50 -4.43
C LEU A 450 -15.35 14.72 -4.21
N ILE A 451 -15.95 15.91 -4.25
CA ILE A 451 -15.26 17.17 -4.02
C ILE A 451 -15.49 17.63 -2.58
N LYS A 452 -14.39 17.80 -1.83
CA LYS A 452 -14.35 18.51 -0.56
C LYS A 452 -13.86 19.93 -0.83
N ASN A 453 -14.77 20.89 -0.79
CA ASN A 453 -14.50 22.33 -0.91
C ASN A 453 -15.52 23.10 -0.06
N LYS A 454 -15.24 24.34 0.32
CA LYS A 454 -16.22 25.19 1.01
C LYS A 454 -17.52 25.29 0.19
N LYS A 455 -18.65 25.38 0.89
CA LYS A 455 -20.00 25.54 0.32
C LYS A 455 -20.57 26.89 0.76
N VAL A 456 -21.19 27.64 -0.17
CA VAL A 456 -21.80 28.95 0.11
C VAL A 456 -22.78 28.83 1.27
N HIS A 457 -22.56 29.58 2.35
CA HIS A 457 -23.49 29.70 3.47
C HIS A 457 -24.39 30.94 3.28
N LYS A 458 -25.69 30.79 3.53
CA LYS A 458 -26.68 31.89 3.51
C LYS A 458 -27.00 32.45 4.91
N GLY A 459 -26.09 32.32 5.88
CA GLY A 459 -26.26 32.80 7.26
C GLY A 459 -24.93 33.26 7.83
N GLY A 460 -24.96 34.41 8.52
CA GLY A 460 -23.78 35.12 9.00
C GLY A 460 -22.96 34.35 10.02
N ASP A 461 -21.66 34.60 10.00
CA ASP A 461 -20.71 34.13 11.00
C ASP A 461 -21.18 34.63 12.38
N ASP A 462 -21.61 33.71 13.24
CA ASP A 462 -21.60 33.96 14.68
C ASP A 462 -20.13 34.24 15.06
N ASP A 463 -19.88 35.23 15.92
CA ASP A 463 -18.54 35.57 16.39
C ASP A 463 -17.98 34.39 17.23
N ASP A 464 -17.37 33.41 16.55
CA ASP A 464 -16.88 32.14 17.10
C ASP A 464 -15.85 32.31 18.24
N MET A 465 -15.38 33.54 18.48
CA MET A 465 -14.43 33.89 19.54
C MET A 465 -15.12 34.48 20.79
N ALA A 466 -16.44 34.73 20.74
CA ALA A 466 -17.20 35.27 21.85
C ALA A 466 -17.40 34.21 22.94
N GLY A 467 -16.89 34.50 24.15
CA GLY A 467 -17.05 33.63 25.32
C GLY A 467 -15.90 32.64 25.59
N LEU A 468 -14.84 32.63 24.76
CA LEU A 468 -13.62 31.85 25.01
C LEU A 468 -12.68 32.53 26.01
N THR A 469 -12.00 31.71 26.82
CA THR A 469 -10.91 32.13 27.71
C THR A 469 -9.66 32.55 26.93
N ASP A 470 -8.77 33.31 27.56
CA ASP A 470 -7.51 33.74 26.93
C ASP A 470 -6.57 32.56 26.60
N GLU A 471 -6.63 31.47 27.37
CA GLU A 471 -5.87 30.25 27.08
C GLU A 471 -6.40 29.53 25.83
N GLU A 472 -7.73 29.41 25.70
CA GLU A 472 -8.38 28.82 24.52
C GLU A 472 -8.08 29.65 23.26
N LYS A 473 -8.13 30.98 23.36
CA LYS A 473 -7.77 31.88 22.24
C LYS A 473 -6.32 31.68 21.79
N LYS A 474 -5.38 31.57 22.73
CA LYS A 474 -3.96 31.28 22.43
C LYS A 474 -3.76 29.92 21.76
N LYS A 475 -4.49 28.89 22.19
CA LYS A 475 -4.47 27.56 21.53
C LYS A 475 -4.96 27.67 20.09
N ILE A 476 -6.09 28.34 19.86
CA ILE A 476 -6.67 28.55 18.51
C ILE A 476 -5.73 29.36 17.61
N GLU A 477 -5.06 30.39 18.12
CA GLU A 477 -4.06 31.14 17.36
C GLU A 477 -2.89 30.26 16.92
N LYS A 478 -2.41 29.39 17.81
CA LYS A 478 -1.36 28.41 17.48
C LYS A 478 -1.84 27.42 16.42
N GLU A 479 -3.06 26.90 16.55
CA GLU A 479 -3.66 26.01 15.56
C GLU A 479 -3.78 26.66 14.18
N LYS A 480 -4.24 27.92 14.13
CA LYS A 480 -4.31 28.71 12.89
C LYS A 480 -2.93 28.93 12.26
N LYS A 481 -1.89 29.17 13.09
CA LYS A 481 -0.51 29.31 12.59
C LYS A 481 0.03 27.99 12.05
N ASP A 482 -0.17 26.89 12.78
CA ASP A 482 0.28 25.55 12.41
C ASP A 482 -0.46 25.03 11.16
N ALA A 483 -1.69 25.49 10.91
CA ALA A 483 -2.48 25.15 9.73
C ALA A 483 -1.91 25.72 8.42
N GLY A 484 -0.96 26.67 8.46
CA GLY A 484 -0.33 27.20 7.25
C GLY A 484 -1.32 27.92 6.33
N THR A 485 -1.22 27.66 5.02
CA THR A 485 -2.11 28.28 4.01
C THR A 485 -3.57 27.87 4.17
N ALA A 486 -3.84 26.66 4.69
CA ALA A 486 -5.19 26.16 4.98
C ALA A 486 -5.96 27.00 6.01
N ALA A 487 -5.29 27.84 6.79
CA ALA A 487 -5.93 28.68 7.81
C ALA A 487 -6.91 29.70 7.21
N LYS A 488 -6.71 30.11 5.95
CA LYS A 488 -7.54 31.11 5.29
C LYS A 488 -7.68 30.81 3.79
N GLU A 489 -8.75 30.12 3.43
CA GLU A 489 -9.17 29.94 2.04
C GLU A 489 -10.17 31.02 1.59
N ALA A 490 -10.27 31.24 0.29
CA ALA A 490 -11.25 32.11 -0.35
C ALA A 490 -12.70 31.66 -0.08
N GLU A 491 -13.65 32.57 -0.27
CA GLU A 491 -15.07 32.21 -0.31
C GLU A 491 -15.38 31.36 -1.55
N ALA A 492 -16.33 30.43 -1.41
CA ALA A 492 -16.69 29.52 -2.49
C ALA A 492 -17.56 30.23 -3.54
N ALA A 493 -17.17 30.14 -4.81
CA ALA A 493 -18.05 30.45 -5.93
C ALA A 493 -19.22 29.45 -6.01
N GLU A 494 -20.35 29.87 -6.58
CA GLU A 494 -21.55 29.03 -6.70
C GLU A 494 -21.27 27.73 -7.46
N GLU A 495 -20.46 27.79 -8.53
CA GLU A 495 -20.12 26.67 -9.40
C GLU A 495 -19.32 25.60 -8.65
N MET A 496 -18.33 25.98 -7.84
CA MET A 496 -17.58 25.04 -7.00
C MET A 496 -18.45 24.49 -5.86
N SER A 497 -19.23 25.36 -5.21
CA SER A 497 -20.16 24.99 -4.13
C SER A 497 -21.23 23.98 -4.58
N ALA A 498 -21.63 24.03 -5.85
CA ALA A 498 -22.59 23.10 -6.44
C ALA A 498 -22.04 21.66 -6.57
N LEU A 499 -20.73 21.49 -6.67
CA LEU A 499 -20.08 20.17 -6.76
C LEU A 499 -19.94 19.47 -5.40
N VAL A 500 -20.15 20.19 -4.30
CA VAL A 500 -19.97 19.69 -2.92
C VAL A 500 -21.27 19.11 -2.37
N ASN A 501 -21.21 17.86 -1.91
CA ASN A 501 -22.33 17.14 -1.28
C ASN A 501 -21.97 16.49 0.07
N TYR A 502 -21.49 15.24 0.08
CA TYR A 502 -21.29 14.43 1.28
C TYR A 502 -20.05 14.78 2.09
N ILE A 503 -19.12 15.54 1.50
CA ILE A 503 -17.84 15.90 2.12
C ILE A 503 -17.78 17.42 2.26
N GLN A 504 -18.70 18.00 3.04
CA GLN A 504 -18.80 19.44 3.24
C GLN A 504 -17.90 19.87 4.41
N PRO A 505 -16.76 20.55 4.17
CA PRO A 505 -15.90 21.02 5.24
C PRO A 505 -16.59 22.18 5.98
N VAL A 506 -16.64 22.09 7.31
CA VAL A 506 -17.13 23.15 8.21
C VAL A 506 -16.10 23.43 9.31
N HIS A 507 -16.08 24.66 9.79
CA HIS A 507 -15.28 25.01 10.97
C HIS A 507 -15.75 24.18 12.17
N PHE A 508 -14.82 23.46 12.79
CA PHE A 508 -15.13 22.69 13.98
C PHE A 508 -15.25 23.63 15.18
N THR A 509 -16.30 23.44 15.98
CA THR A 509 -16.56 24.22 17.20
C THR A 509 -16.47 23.31 18.42
N THR A 510 -17.47 22.44 18.62
CA THR A 510 -17.47 21.43 19.69
C THR A 510 -18.14 20.14 19.23
N PHE A 511 -17.81 19.01 19.87
CA PHE A 511 -18.45 17.72 19.62
C PHE A 511 -19.96 17.74 19.92
N ASP A 512 -20.37 18.48 20.95
CA ASP A 512 -21.77 18.70 21.30
C ASP A 512 -22.53 19.42 20.19
N ASN A 513 -21.95 20.47 19.60
CA ASN A 513 -22.60 21.20 18.51
C ASN A 513 -22.77 20.31 17.27
N ALA A 514 -21.74 19.55 16.91
CA ALA A 514 -21.80 18.60 15.80
C ALA A 514 -22.89 17.53 16.03
N THR A 515 -22.95 16.98 17.24
CA THR A 515 -23.98 16.00 17.66
C THR A 515 -25.38 16.60 17.58
N LYS A 516 -25.59 17.82 18.09
CA LYS A 516 -26.87 18.54 18.02
C LYS A 516 -27.31 18.84 16.59
N LYS A 517 -26.38 19.28 15.72
CA LYS A 517 -26.66 19.50 14.29
C LYS A 517 -27.02 18.20 13.57
N ASN A 518 -26.42 17.07 13.97
CA ASN A 518 -26.78 15.73 13.52
C ASN A 518 -26.58 15.50 11.99
N ARG A 519 -25.65 16.22 11.36
CA ARG A 519 -25.43 16.21 9.90
C ARG A 519 -24.20 15.39 9.51
N SER A 520 -24.38 14.14 9.07
CA SER A 520 -23.26 13.25 8.71
C SER A 520 -22.44 13.71 7.50
N TYR A 521 -22.99 14.57 6.64
CA TYR A 521 -22.30 15.13 5.47
C TYR A 521 -21.42 16.35 5.79
N GLU A 522 -21.53 16.92 7.00
CA GLU A 522 -20.59 17.91 7.50
C GLU A 522 -19.36 17.18 8.04
N MET A 523 -18.17 17.67 7.70
CA MET A 523 -16.89 17.08 8.11
C MET A 523 -15.91 18.19 8.50
N SER A 524 -14.86 17.84 9.24
CA SER A 524 -13.85 18.79 9.68
C SER A 524 -12.44 18.31 9.32
N SER A 525 -11.66 19.23 8.74
CA SER A 525 -10.23 19.03 8.47
C SER A 525 -9.44 19.77 9.53
N MET A 526 -8.60 19.05 10.27
CA MET A 526 -7.89 19.53 11.45
C MET A 526 -6.39 19.37 11.24
N VAL A 527 -5.62 20.41 11.53
CA VAL A 527 -4.17 20.29 11.63
C VAL A 527 -3.82 19.39 12.82
N GLU A 528 -2.71 18.65 12.75
CA GLU A 528 -2.29 17.70 13.79
C GLU A 528 -2.31 18.30 15.20
N THR A 529 -1.95 19.59 15.36
CA THR A 529 -1.97 20.30 16.65
C THR A 529 -3.39 20.40 17.23
N GLN A 530 -4.38 20.77 16.41
CA GLN A 530 -5.78 20.87 16.83
C GLN A 530 -6.35 19.50 17.18
N ALA A 531 -6.11 18.51 16.32
CA ALA A 531 -6.60 17.16 16.54
C ALA A 531 -6.00 16.52 17.80
N LEU A 532 -4.72 16.79 18.08
CA LEU A 532 -4.07 16.33 19.30
C LEU A 532 -4.65 16.99 20.55
N ASN A 533 -5.01 18.28 20.50
CA ASN A 533 -5.69 18.96 21.60
C ASN A 533 -7.04 18.30 21.89
N LEU A 534 -7.87 18.13 20.86
CA LEU A 534 -9.19 17.48 20.98
C LEU A 534 -9.09 16.04 21.49
N LEU A 535 -8.09 15.29 21.01
CA LEU A 535 -7.85 13.92 21.45
C LEU A 535 -7.46 13.85 22.93
N LYS A 536 -6.69 14.82 23.44
CA LYS A 536 -6.31 14.87 24.86
C LYS A 536 -7.45 15.34 25.76
N GLU A 537 -8.27 16.27 25.28
CA GLU A 537 -9.33 16.90 26.07
C GLU A 537 -10.62 16.07 26.11
N ALA A 538 -11.01 15.47 24.99
CA ALA A 538 -12.27 14.73 24.86
C ALA A 538 -12.11 13.48 23.95
N PRO A 539 -11.29 12.50 24.34
CA PRO A 539 -10.95 11.35 23.49
C PRO A 539 -12.15 10.48 23.09
N GLU A 540 -13.04 10.18 24.04
CA GLU A 540 -14.22 9.35 23.78
C GLU A 540 -15.25 10.05 22.89
N ASP A 541 -15.43 11.37 23.06
CA ASP A 541 -16.33 12.17 22.22
C ASP A 541 -15.81 12.26 20.79
N PHE A 542 -14.49 12.28 20.62
CA PHE A 542 -13.87 12.23 19.31
C PHE A 542 -14.14 10.88 18.61
N VAL A 543 -14.05 9.76 19.34
CA VAL A 543 -14.43 8.44 18.83
C VAL A 543 -15.90 8.42 18.41
N ASP A 544 -16.79 8.99 19.23
CA ASP A 544 -18.23 9.04 18.94
C ASP A 544 -18.58 9.91 17.74
N TYR A 545 -17.94 11.08 17.60
CA TYR A 545 -18.05 11.94 16.43
C TYR A 545 -17.72 11.15 15.15
N ASN A 546 -16.62 10.40 15.19
CA ASN A 546 -16.12 9.62 14.06
C ASN A 546 -16.96 8.38 13.72
N LYS A 547 -18.01 8.04 14.49
CA LYS A 547 -18.98 7.01 14.09
C LYS A 547 -19.92 7.50 12.99
N ARG A 548 -20.10 8.83 12.87
CA ARG A 548 -21.12 9.44 12.02
C ARG A 548 -20.62 10.48 11.04
N GLN A 549 -19.54 11.18 11.37
CA GLN A 549 -18.93 12.21 10.55
C GLN A 549 -17.50 11.83 10.21
N LEU A 550 -16.92 12.52 9.21
CA LEU A 550 -15.55 12.31 8.78
C LEU A 550 -14.63 13.35 9.44
N THR A 551 -13.47 12.90 9.90
CA THR A 551 -12.35 13.75 10.29
C THR A 551 -11.19 13.55 9.34
N ARG A 552 -10.68 14.66 8.81
CA ARG A 552 -9.39 14.71 8.10
C ARG A 552 -8.32 15.29 8.99
N ILE A 553 -7.17 14.63 9.07
CA ILE A 553 -5.99 15.10 9.79
C ILE A 553 -4.89 15.38 8.79
N TYR A 554 -4.14 16.47 8.99
CA TYR A 554 -2.99 16.79 8.15
C TYR A 554 -1.80 17.34 8.96
N PRO A 555 -0.56 17.20 8.47
CA PRO A 555 0.65 17.63 9.17
C PRO A 555 0.69 19.15 9.41
N LYS A 556 1.28 19.57 10.53
CA LYS A 556 1.51 21.00 10.82
C LYS A 556 2.57 21.59 9.90
N GLY A 557 2.45 22.87 9.58
CA GLY A 557 3.36 23.61 8.70
C GLY A 557 4.82 23.69 9.17
N THR A 558 5.12 23.37 10.44
CA THR A 558 6.52 23.31 10.92
C THR A 558 7.28 22.09 10.40
N ARG A 559 6.60 21.09 9.82
CA ARG A 559 7.21 19.89 9.20
C ARG A 559 7.66 20.19 7.77
N VAL A 560 8.56 21.16 7.64
CA VAL A 560 9.01 21.69 6.33
C VAL A 560 9.75 20.63 5.49
N ASP A 561 10.33 19.63 6.14
CA ASP A 561 10.99 18.48 5.54
C ASP A 561 10.03 17.40 5.02
N SER A 562 8.71 17.63 5.13
CA SER A 562 7.65 16.68 4.80
C SER A 562 7.64 15.43 5.69
N SER A 563 8.22 15.48 6.89
CA SER A 563 8.10 14.41 7.88
C SER A 563 6.64 14.14 8.25
N ASN A 564 6.35 12.90 8.66
CA ASN A 564 5.01 12.47 9.05
C ASN A 564 4.89 12.23 10.56
N TYR A 565 3.66 12.33 11.06
CA TYR A 565 3.28 11.74 12.35
C TYR A 565 2.88 10.28 12.16
N VAL A 566 2.95 9.45 13.21
CA VAL A 566 2.47 8.07 13.14
C VAL A 566 0.93 8.06 13.03
N PRO A 567 0.33 7.49 11.97
CA PRO A 567 -1.11 7.61 11.71
C PRO A 567 -1.99 6.92 12.76
N GLN A 568 -1.43 5.90 13.43
CA GLN A 568 -2.12 5.14 14.48
C GLN A 568 -2.66 6.04 15.60
N ILE A 569 -2.00 7.16 15.91
CA ILE A 569 -2.45 8.14 16.91
C ILE A 569 -3.90 8.57 16.63
N TYR A 570 -4.21 8.86 15.37
CA TYR A 570 -5.53 9.36 14.96
C TYR A 570 -6.48 8.25 14.55
N TRP A 571 -5.98 7.12 14.04
CA TRP A 571 -6.80 5.93 13.84
C TRP A 571 -7.37 5.42 15.16
N ASN A 572 -6.64 5.51 16.27
CA ASN A 572 -7.16 5.15 17.60
C ASN A 572 -8.40 5.98 18.00
N ALA A 573 -8.51 7.22 17.53
CA ALA A 573 -9.68 8.08 17.71
C ALA A 573 -10.78 7.85 16.66
N GLY A 574 -10.58 6.93 15.72
CA GLY A 574 -11.51 6.60 14.65
C GLY A 574 -11.48 7.54 13.46
N CYS A 575 -10.52 8.47 13.39
CA CYS A 575 -10.37 9.41 12.28
C CYS A 575 -10.10 8.65 10.98
N GLN A 576 -10.80 9.03 9.91
CA GLN A 576 -10.85 8.26 8.67
C GLN A 576 -9.80 8.73 7.67
N LEU A 577 -9.64 10.05 7.51
CA LEU A 577 -8.81 10.67 6.48
C LEU A 577 -7.50 11.20 7.09
N VAL A 578 -6.66 10.29 7.57
CA VAL A 578 -5.39 10.62 8.23
C VAL A 578 -4.31 10.82 7.16
N ALA A 579 -4.13 12.07 6.72
CA ALA A 579 -3.36 12.41 5.53
C ALA A 579 -1.85 12.50 5.81
N LEU A 580 -1.04 11.84 4.98
CA LEU A 580 0.42 11.78 5.10
C LEU A 580 1.12 12.31 3.83
N ASN A 581 2.37 12.73 3.98
CA ASN A 581 3.26 13.14 2.89
C ASN A 581 3.87 11.91 2.20
N PHE A 582 3.30 11.48 1.07
CA PHE A 582 3.67 10.25 0.36
C PHE A 582 5.11 10.24 -0.17
N GLN A 583 5.69 11.41 -0.39
CA GLN A 583 7.08 11.58 -0.81
C GLN A 583 8.12 11.32 0.28
N CYS A 584 7.70 11.15 1.55
CA CYS A 584 8.57 10.87 2.67
C CYS A 584 8.39 9.42 3.14
N PHE A 585 9.32 8.54 2.80
CA PHE A 585 9.34 7.12 3.20
C PHE A 585 9.87 6.93 4.63
N ASP A 586 9.31 7.68 5.58
CA ASP A 586 9.57 7.48 7.00
C ASP A 586 8.71 6.33 7.57
N LEU A 587 8.90 6.05 8.86
CA LEU A 587 8.17 4.97 9.54
C LEU A 587 6.65 5.06 9.34
N ALA A 588 6.09 6.27 9.40
CA ALA A 588 4.65 6.47 9.29
C ALA A 588 4.14 6.07 7.90
N MET A 589 4.86 6.43 6.84
CA MET A 589 4.50 6.04 5.48
C MET A 589 4.65 4.53 5.26
N CYS A 590 5.71 3.91 5.79
CA CYS A 590 5.89 2.47 5.74
C CYS A 590 4.73 1.71 6.40
N VAL A 591 4.29 2.16 7.59
CA VAL A 591 3.11 1.59 8.28
C VAL A 591 1.84 1.80 7.44
N ASN A 592 1.65 2.99 6.86
CA ASN A 592 0.49 3.29 6.04
C ASN A 592 0.37 2.38 4.82
N LEU A 593 1.44 2.26 4.02
CA LEU A 593 1.46 1.40 2.84
C LEU A 593 1.24 -0.08 3.19
N GLY A 594 1.87 -0.58 4.27
CA GLY A 594 1.69 -1.96 4.71
C GLY A 594 0.28 -2.29 5.23
N VAL A 595 -0.38 -1.35 5.92
CA VAL A 595 -1.77 -1.55 6.38
C VAL A 595 -2.76 -1.54 5.22
N PHE A 596 -2.58 -0.64 4.25
CA PHE A 596 -3.53 -0.46 3.15
C PHE A 596 -3.33 -1.42 1.96
N GLU A 597 -2.32 -2.29 1.99
CA GLU A 597 -2.19 -3.43 1.07
C GLU A 597 -3.38 -4.42 1.23
N TYR A 598 -3.86 -4.59 2.46
CA TYR A 598 -4.97 -5.47 2.79
C TYR A 598 -6.32 -4.97 2.24
N ASN A 599 -7.31 -5.86 2.25
CA ASN A 599 -8.64 -5.63 1.68
C ASN A 599 -8.57 -5.24 0.20
N GLY A 600 -7.80 -6.01 -0.57
CA GLY A 600 -7.64 -5.89 -2.01
C GLY A 600 -6.92 -4.63 -2.47
N CYS A 601 -6.04 -4.05 -1.64
CA CYS A 601 -5.41 -2.75 -1.89
C CYS A 601 -6.44 -1.64 -2.24
N SER A 602 -7.64 -1.74 -1.66
CA SER A 602 -8.76 -0.87 -2.01
C SER A 602 -8.61 0.58 -1.52
N GLY A 603 -7.71 0.80 -0.56
CA GLY A 603 -7.57 2.06 0.17
C GLY A 603 -8.63 2.28 1.26
N TYR A 604 -9.45 1.27 1.56
CA TYR A 604 -10.47 1.30 2.60
C TYR A 604 -10.31 0.11 3.55
N ILE A 605 -10.20 0.38 4.85
CA ILE A 605 -10.15 -0.66 5.90
C ILE A 605 -11.31 -0.42 6.87
N VAL A 606 -12.16 -1.42 7.08
CA VAL A 606 -13.28 -1.29 8.03
C VAL A 606 -12.76 -1.11 9.46
N LYS A 607 -13.30 -0.12 10.18
CA LYS A 607 -12.95 0.09 11.59
C LYS A 607 -13.40 -1.09 12.46
N PRO A 608 -12.71 -1.37 13.58
CA PRO A 608 -13.16 -2.35 14.56
C PRO A 608 -14.60 -2.11 15.00
N GLU A 609 -15.34 -3.19 15.28
CA GLU A 609 -16.77 -3.11 15.57
C GLU A 609 -17.11 -2.19 16.74
N PHE A 610 -16.30 -2.20 17.80
CA PHE A 610 -16.52 -1.35 18.98
C PHE A 610 -16.37 0.15 18.68
N MET A 611 -15.65 0.53 17.62
CA MET A 611 -15.51 1.91 17.17
C MET A 611 -16.63 2.34 16.20
N ARG A 612 -17.59 1.45 15.92
CA ARG A 612 -18.73 1.70 15.01
C ARG A 612 -20.07 1.63 15.73
N LYS A 613 -20.14 0.92 16.85
CA LYS A 613 -21.35 0.79 17.68
C LYS A 613 -21.70 2.13 18.35
N LEU A 614 -22.87 2.67 18.06
CA LEU A 614 -23.31 3.97 18.58
C LEU A 614 -23.56 3.95 20.10
N ASP A 615 -23.89 2.79 20.65
CA ASP A 615 -24.19 2.55 22.06
C ASP A 615 -22.96 2.25 22.93
N LYS A 616 -21.76 2.18 22.34
CA LYS A 616 -20.53 1.82 23.06
C LYS A 616 -19.55 2.98 23.14
N ARG A 617 -19.24 3.44 24.36
CA ARG A 617 -18.15 4.39 24.61
C ARG A 617 -16.80 3.68 24.61
N PHE A 618 -15.76 4.38 24.14
CA PHE A 618 -14.41 3.84 24.05
C PHE A 618 -13.39 4.95 24.26
N ASP A 619 -12.57 4.78 25.29
CA ASP A 619 -11.41 5.63 25.54
C ASP A 619 -10.15 5.00 24.90
N PRO A 620 -9.57 5.61 23.84
CA PRO A 620 -8.33 5.15 23.23
C PRO A 620 -7.10 5.18 24.16
N PHE A 621 -7.15 5.87 25.30
CA PHE A 621 -6.07 5.89 26.29
C PHE A 621 -6.21 4.83 27.39
N THR A 622 -7.22 3.97 27.32
CA THR A 622 -7.41 2.93 28.33
C THR A 622 -6.20 2.01 28.46
N GLU A 623 -5.74 1.79 29.70
CA GLU A 623 -4.68 0.82 30.01
C GLU A 623 -5.22 -0.56 30.37
N SER A 624 -6.55 -0.67 30.50
CA SER A 624 -7.24 -1.88 30.89
C SER A 624 -7.92 -2.55 29.70
N THR A 625 -8.30 -3.82 29.88
CA THR A 625 -9.04 -4.55 28.85
C THR A 625 -10.38 -3.87 28.55
N VAL A 626 -10.67 -3.63 27.28
CA VAL A 626 -11.95 -3.08 26.82
C VAL A 626 -13.03 -4.16 26.90
N ASP A 627 -14.17 -3.86 27.52
CA ASP A 627 -15.27 -4.82 27.64
C ASP A 627 -15.76 -5.31 26.27
N GLY A 628 -15.97 -6.62 26.14
CA GLY A 628 -16.31 -7.27 24.87
C GLY A 628 -15.19 -7.32 23.81
N VAL A 629 -13.95 -6.92 24.13
CA VAL A 629 -12.76 -7.09 23.26
C VAL A 629 -11.77 -8.03 23.94
N VAL A 630 -11.37 -9.08 23.24
CA VAL A 630 -10.42 -10.07 23.77
C VAL A 630 -9.00 -9.55 23.61
N ALA A 631 -8.28 -9.34 24.71
CA ALA A 631 -6.86 -9.00 24.69
C ALA A 631 -5.99 -10.21 24.30
N GLY A 632 -4.90 -9.95 23.57
CA GLY A 632 -3.95 -10.97 23.10
C GLY A 632 -2.55 -10.79 23.69
N THR A 633 -1.74 -11.85 23.60
CA THR A 633 -0.29 -11.81 23.80
C THR A 633 0.36 -12.15 22.46
N VAL A 634 1.43 -11.45 22.10
CA VAL A 634 2.22 -11.74 20.89
C VAL A 634 3.65 -12.04 21.30
N GLU A 635 4.21 -13.12 20.77
CA GLU A 635 5.61 -13.50 20.96
C GLU A 635 6.27 -13.64 19.59
N ILE A 636 7.37 -12.92 19.38
CA ILE A 636 8.10 -12.92 18.10
C ILE A 636 9.53 -13.36 18.37
N LYS A 637 9.88 -14.55 17.91
CA LYS A 637 11.25 -15.07 17.95
C LYS A 637 11.94 -14.86 16.60
N ILE A 638 12.94 -13.99 16.56
CA ILE A 638 13.76 -13.79 15.35
C ILE A 638 14.83 -14.88 15.28
N ILE A 639 14.66 -15.81 14.35
CA ILE A 639 15.54 -16.97 14.19
C ILE A 639 16.68 -16.67 13.21
N SER A 640 16.36 -16.33 11.97
CA SER A 640 17.33 -16.15 10.87
C SER A 640 16.78 -15.19 9.81
N ALA A 641 17.63 -14.77 8.88
CA ALA A 641 17.21 -14.14 7.62
C ALA A 641 17.96 -14.73 6.43
N GLN A 642 17.47 -14.48 5.21
CA GLN A 642 18.05 -15.01 3.98
C GLN A 642 18.12 -13.90 2.93
N PHE A 643 19.22 -13.88 2.16
CA PHE A 643 19.44 -12.97 1.02
C PHE A 643 19.17 -11.49 1.32
N LEU A 644 19.61 -11.00 2.48
CA LEU A 644 19.48 -9.59 2.85
C LEU A 644 20.27 -8.66 1.94
N SER A 645 21.40 -9.12 1.38
CA SER A 645 22.26 -8.31 0.53
C SER A 645 23.09 -9.16 -0.41
N ASP A 646 23.44 -8.58 -1.57
CA ASP A 646 24.44 -9.10 -2.51
C ASP A 646 25.88 -8.85 -2.05
N LYS A 647 26.07 -8.25 -0.87
CA LYS A 647 27.35 -7.96 -0.22
C LYS A 647 27.36 -8.56 1.19
N LYS A 648 28.57 -8.77 1.72
CA LYS A 648 28.76 -9.05 3.14
C LYS A 648 28.49 -7.81 3.96
N ILE A 649 27.32 -7.79 4.60
CA ILE A 649 26.89 -6.74 5.52
C ILE A 649 26.85 -7.27 6.95
N SER A 650 26.85 -6.37 7.91
CA SER A 650 26.45 -6.69 9.28
C SER A 650 25.00 -6.24 9.48
N SER A 651 24.15 -7.13 10.00
CA SER A 651 22.71 -6.87 10.12
C SER A 651 22.19 -7.18 11.52
N TYR A 652 21.12 -6.51 11.93
CA TYR A 652 20.31 -6.80 13.09
C TYR A 652 18.83 -6.63 12.72
N VAL A 653 17.92 -7.15 13.54
CA VAL A 653 16.46 -7.00 13.33
C VAL A 653 15.86 -6.26 14.53
N GLU A 654 14.97 -5.31 14.26
CA GLU A 654 14.16 -4.61 15.27
C GLU A 654 12.69 -4.99 15.10
N VAL A 655 11.97 -5.11 16.21
CA VAL A 655 10.54 -5.43 16.21
C VAL A 655 9.79 -4.39 17.03
N GLU A 656 8.92 -3.63 16.37
CA GLU A 656 8.06 -2.62 16.99
C GLU A 656 6.57 -3.01 16.83
N MET A 657 5.73 -2.52 17.74
CA MET A 657 4.27 -2.68 17.69
C MET A 657 3.62 -1.30 17.76
N TYR A 658 2.63 -1.05 16.89
CA TYR A 658 1.84 0.17 16.86
C TYR A 658 0.37 -0.17 17.03
N GLY A 659 -0.29 0.50 17.97
CA GLY A 659 -1.71 0.29 18.28
C GLY A 659 -2.22 1.40 19.18
N LEU A 660 -3.01 1.06 20.20
CA LEU A 660 -3.32 1.99 21.28
C LEU A 660 -2.02 2.48 21.95
N PRO A 661 -2.03 3.65 22.62
CA PRO A 661 -0.86 4.14 23.35
C PRO A 661 -0.31 3.09 24.33
N THR A 662 -1.21 2.36 24.98
CA THR A 662 -0.90 1.30 25.94
C THR A 662 -0.21 0.07 25.33
N ASP A 663 -0.42 -0.19 24.03
CA ASP A 663 0.09 -1.36 23.29
C ASP A 663 1.29 -1.01 22.41
N THR A 664 1.57 0.29 22.21
CA THR A 664 2.64 0.73 21.33
C THR A 664 4.00 0.53 22.00
N VAL A 665 4.89 -0.20 21.34
CA VAL A 665 6.23 -0.52 21.82
C VAL A 665 7.24 -0.24 20.71
N ARG A 666 8.15 0.71 20.95
CA ARG A 666 9.16 1.16 19.99
C ARG A 666 10.55 1.10 20.59
N LYS A 667 11.58 0.93 19.75
CA LYS A 667 13.01 0.94 20.11
C LYS A 667 13.40 0.04 21.30
N LYS A 668 12.58 -0.98 21.60
CA LYS A 668 12.74 -1.86 22.75
C LYS A 668 13.37 -3.20 22.37
N PHE A 669 12.91 -3.79 21.28
CA PHE A 669 13.30 -5.12 20.86
C PHE A 669 14.23 -5.05 19.64
N LYS A 670 15.44 -5.53 19.83
CA LYS A 670 16.53 -5.52 18.85
C LYS A 670 17.38 -6.76 19.03
N THR A 671 17.70 -7.45 17.94
CA THR A 671 18.58 -8.60 17.99
C THR A 671 20.04 -8.19 18.13
N LYS A 672 20.88 -9.13 18.56
CA LYS A 672 22.33 -9.00 18.38
C LYS A 672 22.66 -8.92 16.88
N PRO A 673 23.66 -8.11 16.49
CA PRO A 673 24.07 -8.04 15.11
C PRO A 673 24.84 -9.29 14.69
N VAL A 674 24.53 -9.81 13.50
CA VAL A 674 25.34 -10.82 12.83
C VAL A 674 26.27 -10.11 11.86
N VAL A 675 27.57 -10.34 12.00
CA VAL A 675 28.62 -9.59 11.29
C VAL A 675 29.01 -10.29 10.00
N ASN A 676 29.17 -9.51 8.92
CA ASN A 676 29.69 -9.95 7.61
C ASN A 676 28.97 -11.16 6.99
N ASN A 677 27.65 -11.27 7.18
CA ASN A 677 26.82 -12.26 6.51
C ASN A 677 25.53 -11.62 5.98
N GLY A 678 25.47 -11.42 4.67
CA GLY A 678 24.28 -10.96 3.95
C GLY A 678 23.44 -12.08 3.33
N MET A 679 23.92 -13.33 3.34
CA MET A 679 23.30 -14.46 2.64
C MET A 679 22.38 -15.28 3.56
N ASP A 680 22.83 -15.63 4.75
CA ASP A 680 22.12 -16.50 5.70
C ASP A 680 22.44 -16.19 7.18
N PRO A 681 22.31 -14.93 7.65
CA PRO A 681 22.56 -14.60 9.06
C PRO A 681 21.61 -15.35 10.01
N TYR A 682 22.18 -15.92 11.07
CA TYR A 682 21.46 -16.64 12.12
C TYR A 682 21.52 -15.85 13.43
N TYR A 683 20.38 -15.29 13.86
CA TYR A 683 20.28 -14.45 15.06
C TYR A 683 20.00 -15.27 16.31
N ASN A 684 19.04 -16.20 16.21
CA ASN A 684 18.52 -17.03 17.31
C ASN A 684 18.27 -16.24 18.60
N GLU A 685 17.57 -15.12 18.47
CA GLU A 685 17.28 -14.26 19.62
C GLU A 685 16.24 -14.91 20.53
N GLU A 686 16.24 -14.55 21.81
CA GLU A 686 15.11 -14.88 22.70
C GLU A 686 13.82 -14.21 22.19
N ALA A 687 12.67 -14.82 22.47
CA ALA A 687 11.39 -14.31 21.99
C ALA A 687 11.11 -12.91 22.58
N PHE A 688 10.76 -11.98 21.70
CA PHE A 688 10.26 -10.67 22.08
C PHE A 688 8.78 -10.80 22.46
N VAL A 689 8.47 -10.52 23.74
CA VAL A 689 7.13 -10.75 24.31
C VAL A 689 6.38 -9.43 24.47
N PHE A 690 5.26 -9.31 23.78
CA PHE A 690 4.24 -8.28 23.92
C PHE A 690 3.11 -8.85 24.77
N LYS A 691 3.22 -8.69 26.09
CA LYS A 691 2.27 -9.28 27.05
C LYS A 691 0.92 -8.57 27.00
N LYS A 692 -0.16 -9.35 27.10
CA LYS A 692 -1.48 -8.81 27.44
C LYS A 692 -1.42 -7.98 28.73
N LYS A 693 -1.99 -6.78 28.72
CA LYS A 693 -2.23 -6.06 29.98
C LYS A 693 -3.40 -6.70 30.71
N THR A 694 -3.17 -7.09 31.96
CA THR A 694 -4.20 -7.68 32.83
C THR A 694 -4.85 -6.58 33.65
N ARG A 695 -6.15 -6.70 33.90
CA ARG A 695 -6.91 -5.78 34.75
C ARG A 695 -6.29 -5.77 36.15
N ILE A 696 -5.61 -4.70 36.54
CA ILE A 696 -5.13 -4.52 37.92
C ILE A 696 -6.37 -4.20 38.75
N PHE A 697 -6.86 -5.18 39.52
CA PHE A 697 -7.81 -4.89 40.59
C PHE A 697 -7.00 -4.38 41.79
N GLY A 698 -6.97 -3.04 41.92
CA GLY A 698 -6.59 -2.32 43.14
C GLY A 698 -5.12 -2.42 43.55
N GLU A 699 -4.35 -1.39 43.23
CA GLU A 699 -3.43 -0.77 44.20
C GLU A 699 -3.04 0.62 43.68
N ASN A 700 -3.18 1.63 44.55
CA ASN A 700 -2.79 3.01 44.30
C ASN A 700 -1.28 3.07 44.07
N THR A 701 -0.84 3.31 42.84
CA THR A 701 0.47 3.91 42.59
C THR A 701 0.33 5.00 41.55
N SER A 702 0.35 6.25 42.03
CA SER A 702 0.61 7.43 41.24
C SER A 702 2.00 7.35 40.63
N ASN A 703 2.10 7.10 39.33
CA ASN A 703 3.29 7.41 38.55
C ASN A 703 2.85 8.23 37.35
N HIS A 704 3.01 9.55 37.47
CA HIS A 704 3.06 10.44 36.33
C HIS A 704 4.25 10.05 35.45
N VAL A 705 3.98 9.43 34.31
CA VAL A 705 4.94 9.39 33.20
C VAL A 705 4.64 10.60 32.33
N SER A 706 5.64 11.44 32.10
CA SER A 706 5.50 12.67 31.34
C SER A 706 5.14 12.37 29.88
N THR A 707 4.18 13.12 29.37
CA THR A 707 3.70 13.12 27.98
C THR A 707 4.73 13.65 26.96
N GLU A 708 6.00 13.81 27.34
CA GLU A 708 7.01 14.53 26.56
C GLU A 708 7.93 13.64 25.71
N GLU A 709 7.96 12.32 25.91
CA GLU A 709 8.79 11.42 25.07
C GLU A 709 8.06 10.92 23.79
N TRP A 710 6.88 11.47 23.48
CA TRP A 710 5.98 10.97 22.43
C TRP A 710 5.79 11.91 21.23
N ILE A 711 6.51 13.04 21.15
CA ILE A 711 6.36 14.05 20.08
C ILE A 711 7.47 13.96 19.05
#